data_AF-A0A660TUX9-F1
#
_entry.id   AF-A0A660TUX9-F1
#
_cell.length_a   1.000
_cell.length_b   1.000
_cell.length_c   1.000
_cell.angle_alpha   90.00
_cell.angle_beta   90.00
_cell.angle_gamma   90.00
#
_symmetry.space_group_name_H-M   'P 1'
#
loop_
_entity.id
_entity.type
_entity.pdbx_description
1 polymer ?
#
loop_
_entity_poly.entity_id
_entity_poly.type
_entity_poly.pdbx_seq_one_letter_code
_entity_poly.pdbx_strand_id
1 'polypeptide(L)'
;MIYADKFFGKDLEEIDRAVSDLIDFEEIRQKNRIILIPSESIAPFPVRKALGSVFTNIYAEGYPPKDLMLEDDETLKEYFRIIAYYRRYSDRRFYKGCEYVNFVEALAQKRVAKLFQTQKHPAEYIYANVQPLSGAAANTAVYDAFVNSGETVMGMSLMHGGHLTHGSEFNRSGKTYRIVSYEVDTKTERLNYDAIYDLAQQHRPKMIIAGYTSYPWAPDWKKFREIADSVNAILFADISHPAGLVVAGAYPNPIDYADVVTFTTHKTMFGPRGAVILTTNSDYAELIDQAVFPGEQGGPHVNKFAAMAVAFKIAESEEFKNTQRQIVKNAKLLSSMIEKNGIKLAYGGTDTHLFVLDLKSVDTKTGFVLRGEIAVRMLDICGIVANKNTIPGDLITPEATGVRMGTPWITQRGITEQGLQKLADAISLVIKNIRPFEYTGLTGRLPRGKISLPILNDAQTIVKEVVEGLKSENERRQKSDECYPHDLFEINATKDYGDRSIVLVEGKRSIQLIEESTTRKISDLKYGDVIETLFFDEKDSLIAHTCLMKIKDVETGNNMFVLIVHPDDKVNLVKWLRGLSDGYIEFNKNDIYMKIEGPVIVREFAEVCKGTKNLIISTLEKSGIIKEKENPIKGLNEVKEIFESYPEFFDVKKPYFIGHDRISANIGYENKETFKYEDKEEDTKKSVLYEEHKKLGAVMVDFAGWKMPVRYEGIIDEHITVRQNAGLFDISHMGVFSVSGPHATSFLDTVTSNYVDWLKIGESQYSYLLDPDGNVIDDIMVYRLAVEDYIVVVNAANETKDFRWMTGVNSGKYIIDNRYPYKEILGQAEILNLKDPKAGHKAKINIAIQGPKSLDILLQIIEDEREKVKLSHVKKTEFTRIKLSGIDAIVARTGYTGESIGYEILIHPEHAPKLWNIILDVGRNYGLKPIGLGARDSLRTEAGLPLYGHELAGPYNISPIEAGFAPYVKLHKPFFVGREAMIEKIKNHTLSIARFQMYEKGVKMVKSGDLVVSKKNQKVVGFVTSNAVNGEGIQVGLALMDKRAAVEDNRIALVPLTPKGKMTSLDFSKVELGERFPLSIDAKIVSRFLNR
;
A
#
# COMPACT_ATOMS: atom_id res chain seq x y z
N MET A 1 -4.69 49.35 -11.42
CA MET A 1 -6.00 48.77 -11.79
C MET A 1 -5.92 47.35 -12.35
N ILE A 2 -4.74 46.83 -12.75
CA ILE A 2 -4.61 45.50 -13.39
C ILE A 2 -5.19 44.32 -12.58
N TYR A 3 -5.12 44.33 -11.24
CA TYR A 3 -5.62 43.21 -10.43
C TYR A 3 -7.15 43.16 -10.36
N ALA A 4 -7.80 44.28 -10.03
CA ALA A 4 -9.25 44.34 -9.90
C ALA A 4 -9.94 43.98 -11.23
N ASP A 5 -9.49 44.57 -12.34
CA ASP A 5 -10.07 44.31 -13.66
C ASP A 5 -9.87 42.86 -14.14
N LYS A 6 -8.81 42.18 -13.65
CA LYS A 6 -8.49 40.79 -14.03
C LYS A 6 -9.17 39.74 -13.16
N PHE A 7 -9.45 40.02 -11.89
CA PHE A 7 -9.89 39.00 -10.94
C PHE A 7 -11.21 39.30 -10.24
N PHE A 8 -11.60 40.57 -10.08
CA PHE A 8 -12.89 40.88 -9.46
C PHE A 8 -14.03 40.66 -10.45
N GLY A 9 -15.04 39.89 -10.03
CA GLY A 9 -16.22 39.59 -10.84
C GLY A 9 -16.03 38.50 -11.91
N LYS A 10 -14.88 37.81 -11.91
CA LYS A 10 -14.62 36.63 -12.75
C LYS A 10 -15.11 35.35 -12.09
N ASP A 11 -15.71 34.46 -12.86
CA ASP A 11 -16.07 33.12 -12.38
C ASP A 11 -14.85 32.21 -12.28
N LEU A 12 -14.93 31.16 -11.45
CA LEU A 12 -13.83 30.21 -11.24
C LEU A 12 -13.36 29.59 -12.56
N GLU A 13 -14.27 29.20 -13.44
CA GLU A 13 -13.95 28.59 -14.74
C GLU A 13 -13.11 29.52 -15.64
N GLU A 14 -13.33 30.84 -15.57
CA GLU A 14 -12.56 31.82 -16.35
C GLU A 14 -11.10 31.94 -15.85
N ILE A 15 -10.86 31.67 -14.57
CA ILE A 15 -9.54 31.82 -13.92
C ILE A 15 -8.79 30.48 -13.87
N ASP A 16 -9.49 29.40 -13.51
CA ASP A 16 -8.97 28.07 -13.28
C ASP A 16 -10.01 27.01 -13.64
N ARG A 17 -10.09 26.70 -14.95
CA ARG A 17 -10.96 25.65 -15.47
C ARG A 17 -10.65 24.28 -14.88
N ALA A 18 -9.39 23.95 -14.60
CA ALA A 18 -9.02 22.66 -14.05
C ALA A 18 -9.64 22.43 -12.66
N VAL A 19 -9.65 23.45 -11.78
CA VAL A 19 -10.33 23.35 -10.49
C VAL A 19 -11.86 23.33 -10.66
N SER A 20 -12.41 24.05 -11.64
CA SER A 20 -13.84 23.99 -11.96
C SER A 20 -14.27 22.57 -12.36
N ASP A 21 -13.55 21.94 -13.28
CA ASP A 21 -13.83 20.59 -13.77
C ASP A 21 -13.73 19.55 -12.64
N LEU A 22 -12.74 19.69 -11.73
CA LEU A 22 -12.60 18.82 -10.56
C LEU A 22 -13.77 18.95 -9.57
N ILE A 23 -14.31 20.15 -9.39
CA ILE A 23 -15.51 20.36 -8.57
C ILE A 23 -16.70 19.65 -9.21
N ASP A 24 -16.89 19.79 -10.51
CA ASP A 24 -17.98 19.14 -11.24
C ASP A 24 -17.84 17.61 -11.21
N PHE A 25 -16.64 17.06 -11.36
CA PHE A 25 -16.38 15.63 -11.20
C PHE A 25 -16.72 15.11 -9.79
N GLU A 26 -16.38 15.87 -8.73
CA GLU A 26 -16.74 15.48 -7.37
C GLU A 26 -18.25 15.57 -7.12
N GLU A 27 -18.95 16.56 -7.70
CA GLU A 27 -20.42 16.64 -7.66
C GLU A 27 -21.06 15.42 -8.34
N ILE A 28 -20.54 15.01 -9.50
CA ILE A 28 -20.99 13.79 -10.21
C ILE A 28 -20.70 12.55 -9.36
N ARG A 29 -19.50 12.43 -8.75
CA ARG A 29 -19.16 11.29 -7.89
C ARG A 29 -20.10 11.16 -6.70
N GLN A 30 -20.37 12.27 -6.02
CA GLN A 30 -21.28 12.31 -4.87
C GLN A 30 -22.72 11.97 -5.26
N LYS A 31 -23.16 12.37 -6.46
CA LYS A 31 -24.47 12.01 -7.02
C LYS A 31 -24.54 10.52 -7.34
N ASN A 32 -23.52 9.97 -8.00
CA ASN A 32 -23.53 8.64 -8.59
C ASN A 32 -23.01 7.52 -7.67
N ARG A 33 -22.68 7.82 -6.41
CA ARG A 33 -22.24 6.81 -5.43
C ARG A 33 -23.13 6.76 -4.19
N ILE A 34 -23.12 5.60 -3.54
CA ILE A 34 -23.76 5.36 -2.24
C ILE A 34 -22.70 5.56 -1.15
N ILE A 35 -22.77 6.70 -0.45
CA ILE A 35 -21.84 7.04 0.62
C ILE A 35 -22.39 6.54 1.96
N LEU A 36 -21.67 5.61 2.58
CA LEU A 36 -21.96 5.02 3.89
C LEU A 36 -20.91 5.38 4.95
N ILE A 37 -20.07 6.39 4.71
CA ILE A 37 -19.14 6.87 5.74
C ILE A 37 -19.97 7.59 6.83
N PRO A 38 -20.00 7.11 8.09
CA PRO A 38 -20.88 7.65 9.13
C PRO A 38 -20.53 9.08 9.59
N SER A 39 -19.35 9.56 9.21
CA SER A 39 -18.89 10.92 9.47
C SER A 39 -19.12 11.88 8.30
N GLU A 40 -19.72 11.42 7.21
CA GLU A 40 -20.04 12.25 6.05
C GLU A 40 -21.52 12.57 5.99
N SER A 41 -21.82 13.77 5.52
CA SER A 41 -23.16 14.28 5.27
C SER A 41 -23.11 15.38 4.22
N ILE A 42 -24.26 15.75 3.68
CA ILE A 42 -24.41 16.86 2.74
C ILE A 42 -24.70 18.13 3.53
N ALA A 43 -23.82 19.13 3.41
CA ALA A 43 -24.12 20.48 3.89
C ALA A 43 -25.11 21.16 2.92
N PRO A 44 -26.31 21.57 3.36
CA PRO A 44 -27.31 22.16 2.47
C PRO A 44 -26.78 23.39 1.73
N PHE A 45 -27.21 23.60 0.49
CA PHE A 45 -26.77 24.73 -0.33
C PHE A 45 -26.76 26.10 0.37
N PRO A 46 -27.76 26.50 1.19
CA PRO A 46 -27.70 27.77 1.94
C PRO A 46 -26.51 27.85 2.91
N VAL A 47 -26.10 26.73 3.51
CA VAL A 47 -24.91 26.63 4.37
C VAL A 47 -23.64 26.83 3.55
N ARG A 48 -23.52 26.16 2.40
CA ARG A 48 -22.38 26.32 1.47
C ARG A 48 -22.29 27.76 0.93
N LYS A 49 -23.42 28.39 0.62
CA LYS A 49 -23.50 29.80 0.20
C LYS A 49 -22.99 30.75 1.28
N ALA A 50 -23.35 30.54 2.54
CA ALA A 50 -22.83 31.33 3.65
C ALA A 50 -21.32 31.11 3.86
N LEU A 51 -20.84 29.88 3.66
CA LEU A 51 -19.41 29.54 3.76
C LEU A 51 -18.56 30.22 2.67
N GLY A 52 -19.09 30.33 1.44
CA GLY A 52 -18.43 31.03 0.32
C GLY A 52 -18.64 32.55 0.30
N SER A 53 -19.08 33.17 1.40
CA SER A 53 -19.39 34.60 1.45
C SER A 53 -18.18 35.50 1.75
N VAL A 54 -18.37 36.81 1.59
CA VAL A 54 -17.35 37.85 1.86
C VAL A 54 -16.84 37.89 3.30
N PHE A 55 -17.50 37.19 4.23
CA PHE A 55 -17.00 37.04 5.60
C PHE A 55 -15.62 36.37 5.66
N THR A 56 -15.19 35.66 4.62
CA THR A 56 -13.83 35.09 4.54
C THR A 56 -12.72 36.15 4.56
N ASN A 57 -13.04 37.43 4.30
CA ASN A 57 -12.06 38.52 4.21
C ASN A 57 -11.80 39.22 5.55
N ILE A 58 -12.59 38.91 6.60
CA ILE A 58 -12.58 39.68 7.85
C ILE A 58 -11.71 39.00 8.90
N TYR A 59 -10.77 39.76 9.47
CA TYR A 59 -9.95 39.35 10.62
C TYR A 59 -10.59 39.86 11.92
N ALA A 60 -10.98 38.96 12.82
CA ALA A 60 -11.84 39.30 13.96
C ALA A 60 -11.42 38.64 15.28
N GLU A 61 -10.14 38.76 15.65
CA GLU A 61 -9.63 38.24 16.93
C GLU A 61 -10.38 38.79 18.15
N GLY A 62 -10.61 37.92 19.14
CA GLY A 62 -11.44 38.16 20.32
C GLY A 62 -12.88 37.64 20.16
N TYR A 63 -13.77 38.10 21.05
CA TYR A 63 -15.14 37.59 21.20
C TYR A 63 -16.18 38.72 21.17
N PRO A 64 -17.45 38.41 20.80
CA PRO A 64 -18.53 39.38 20.94
C PRO A 64 -18.78 39.74 22.41
N PRO A 65 -19.34 40.93 22.70
CA PRO A 65 -19.85 41.27 24.04
C PRO A 65 -20.85 40.23 24.56
N LYS A 66 -20.72 39.84 25.83
CA LYS A 66 -21.59 38.82 26.45
C LYS A 66 -23.09 39.21 26.39
N ASP A 67 -23.41 40.49 26.52
CA ASP A 67 -24.80 40.98 26.53
C ASP A 67 -25.55 40.71 25.22
N LEU A 68 -24.86 40.65 24.08
CA LEU A 68 -25.48 40.31 22.79
C LEU A 68 -26.11 38.92 22.78
N MET A 69 -25.64 38.02 23.64
CA MET A 69 -26.13 36.65 23.72
C MET A 69 -27.41 36.55 24.55
N LEU A 70 -27.66 37.55 25.39
CA LEU A 70 -28.82 37.65 26.27
C LEU A 70 -29.98 38.40 25.60
N GLU A 71 -29.71 39.20 24.57
CA GLU A 71 -30.72 39.93 23.80
C GLU A 71 -31.64 38.94 23.05
N ASP A 72 -32.94 39.25 22.97
CA ASP A 72 -33.91 38.44 22.22
C ASP A 72 -33.71 38.55 20.68
N ASP A 73 -34.36 37.66 19.92
CA ASP A 73 -34.17 37.58 18.46
C ASP A 73 -34.68 38.80 17.70
N GLU A 74 -35.69 39.51 18.20
CA GLU A 74 -36.20 40.74 17.58
C GLU A 74 -35.27 41.91 17.88
N THR A 75 -34.82 41.99 19.13
CA THR A 75 -33.87 43.01 19.58
C THR A 75 -32.50 42.88 18.89
N LEU A 76 -32.05 41.66 18.59
CA LEU A 76 -30.83 41.42 17.80
C LEU A 76 -30.92 41.86 16.33
N LYS A 77 -32.13 41.97 15.77
CA LYS A 77 -32.37 42.45 14.40
C LYS A 77 -32.39 43.98 14.32
N GLU A 78 -32.39 44.68 15.44
CA GLU A 78 -32.26 46.14 15.49
C GLU A 78 -30.81 46.58 15.26
N TYR A 79 -30.23 46.19 14.12
CA TYR A 79 -28.81 46.38 13.82
C TYR A 79 -28.35 47.82 14.03
N PHE A 80 -29.17 48.82 13.67
CA PHE A 80 -28.83 50.23 13.84
C PHE A 80 -28.67 50.63 15.31
N ARG A 81 -29.54 50.15 16.21
CA ARG A 81 -29.44 50.42 17.66
C ARG A 81 -28.16 49.83 18.22
N ILE A 82 -27.92 48.55 17.90
CA ILE A 82 -26.77 47.81 18.44
C ILE A 82 -25.46 48.35 17.85
N ILE A 83 -25.40 48.67 16.56
CA ILE A 83 -24.21 49.28 15.93
C ILE A 83 -23.91 50.65 16.54
N ALA A 84 -24.94 51.48 16.79
CA ALA A 84 -24.74 52.79 17.42
C ALA A 84 -24.18 52.64 18.84
N TYR A 85 -24.69 51.67 19.62
CA TYR A 85 -24.16 51.35 20.95
C TYR A 85 -22.73 50.80 20.87
N TYR A 86 -22.48 49.83 20.00
CA TYR A 86 -21.17 49.21 19.76
C TYR A 86 -20.10 50.26 19.44
N ARG A 87 -20.37 51.13 18.45
CA ARG A 87 -19.45 52.20 18.02
C ARG A 87 -19.09 53.18 19.15
N ARG A 88 -19.96 53.33 20.15
CA ARG A 88 -19.77 54.29 21.23
C ARG A 88 -19.14 53.69 22.48
N TYR A 89 -19.47 52.44 22.83
CA TYR A 89 -19.20 51.92 24.17
C TYR A 89 -18.54 50.53 24.22
N SER A 90 -18.48 49.78 23.13
CA SER A 90 -18.16 48.35 23.23
C SER A 90 -17.36 47.86 22.03
N ASP A 91 -16.05 47.68 22.19
CA ASP A 91 -15.25 46.95 21.22
C ASP A 91 -14.18 46.09 21.92
N ARG A 92 -14.48 44.79 22.07
CA ARG A 92 -13.59 43.79 22.69
C ARG A 92 -12.71 43.07 21.67
N ARG A 93 -12.90 43.31 20.37
CA ARG A 93 -12.09 42.70 19.33
C ARG A 93 -10.77 43.44 19.22
N PHE A 94 -9.72 42.72 18.89
CA PHE A 94 -8.40 43.31 18.67
C PHE A 94 -8.40 44.21 17.41
N TYR A 95 -9.23 43.87 16.42
CA TYR A 95 -9.39 44.60 15.16
C TYR A 95 -10.72 45.33 15.09
N LYS A 96 -10.77 46.43 14.32
CA LYS A 96 -11.98 47.25 14.08
C LYS A 96 -12.57 46.93 12.71
N GLY A 97 -13.83 47.35 12.47
CA GLY A 97 -14.59 46.95 11.27
C GLY A 97 -15.27 45.58 11.39
N CYS A 98 -15.46 45.11 12.63
CA CYS A 98 -16.03 43.80 12.96
C CYS A 98 -17.49 43.89 13.41
N GLU A 99 -18.21 44.98 13.12
CA GLU A 99 -19.56 45.21 13.64
C GLU A 99 -20.49 44.04 13.32
N TYR A 100 -20.53 43.63 12.05
CA TYR A 100 -21.37 42.51 11.58
C TYR A 100 -20.90 41.14 12.06
N VAL A 101 -19.61 41.00 12.40
CA VAL A 101 -19.03 39.75 12.90
C VAL A 101 -19.59 39.40 14.28
N ASN A 102 -19.75 40.40 15.15
CA ASN A 102 -20.29 40.17 16.48
C ASN A 102 -21.73 39.64 16.44
N PHE A 103 -22.56 40.16 15.53
CA PHE A 103 -23.93 39.66 15.37
C PHE A 103 -23.97 38.23 14.86
N VAL A 104 -23.19 37.91 13.82
CA VAL A 104 -23.27 36.58 13.21
C VAL A 104 -22.64 35.50 14.12
N GLU A 105 -21.62 35.86 14.92
CA GLU A 105 -21.08 34.96 15.95
C GLU A 105 -22.07 34.74 17.09
N ALA A 106 -22.62 35.81 17.67
CA ALA A 106 -23.62 35.72 18.74
C ALA A 106 -24.88 34.95 18.27
N LEU A 107 -25.31 35.16 17.03
CA LEU A 107 -26.42 34.43 16.43
C LEU A 107 -26.12 32.92 16.31
N ALA A 108 -24.90 32.54 15.92
CA ALA A 108 -24.49 31.14 15.87
C ALA A 108 -24.50 30.51 17.27
N GLN A 109 -23.93 31.20 18.26
CA GLN A 109 -23.84 30.75 19.65
C GLN A 109 -25.22 30.60 20.30
N LYS A 110 -26.10 31.59 20.15
CA LYS A 110 -27.47 31.55 20.69
C LYS A 110 -28.29 30.40 20.08
N ARG A 111 -28.20 30.22 18.76
CA ARG A 111 -28.91 29.14 18.08
C ARG A 111 -28.44 27.78 18.58
N VAL A 112 -27.13 27.55 18.72
CA VAL A 112 -26.64 26.26 19.21
C VAL A 112 -26.98 26.02 20.67
N ALA A 113 -26.89 27.03 21.54
CA ALA A 113 -27.31 26.92 22.94
C ALA A 113 -28.79 26.48 23.05
N LYS A 114 -29.66 27.09 22.24
CA LYS A 114 -31.08 26.73 22.16
C LYS A 114 -31.34 25.30 21.67
N LEU A 115 -30.52 24.79 20.75
CA LEU A 115 -30.67 23.40 20.26
C LEU A 115 -30.34 22.36 21.35
N PHE A 116 -29.51 22.71 22.32
CA PHE A 116 -29.02 21.80 23.35
C PHE A 116 -29.67 22.00 24.73
N GLN A 117 -30.60 22.96 24.84
CA GLN A 117 -31.30 23.25 26.08
C GLN A 117 -32.01 22.02 26.67
N THR A 118 -32.05 21.97 28.00
CA THR A 118 -32.77 20.93 28.76
C THR A 118 -33.74 21.60 29.73
N GLN A 119 -34.53 20.80 30.46
CA GLN A 119 -35.35 21.35 31.55
C GLN A 119 -34.49 21.93 32.68
N LYS A 120 -33.29 21.38 32.91
CA LYS A 120 -32.37 21.82 33.97
C LYS A 120 -31.51 23.01 33.54
N HIS A 121 -31.13 23.07 32.26
CA HIS A 121 -30.28 24.12 31.71
C HIS A 121 -30.97 24.79 30.50
N PRO A 122 -31.70 25.89 30.72
CA PRO A 122 -32.19 26.76 29.65
C PRO A 122 -31.05 27.31 28.79
N ALA A 123 -31.36 27.72 27.55
CA ALA A 123 -30.37 28.18 26.57
C ALA A 123 -29.46 29.31 27.06
N GLU A 124 -29.98 30.23 27.88
CA GLU A 124 -29.21 31.35 28.46
C GLU A 124 -28.09 30.92 29.43
N TYR A 125 -28.12 29.68 29.92
CA TYR A 125 -27.10 29.08 30.79
C TYR A 125 -26.24 28.04 30.06
N ILE A 126 -26.29 28.01 28.73
CA ILE A 126 -25.42 27.18 27.90
C ILE A 126 -24.47 28.10 27.13
N TYR A 127 -23.21 28.12 27.55
CA TYR A 127 -22.16 28.92 26.93
C TYR A 127 -21.55 28.14 25.77
N ALA A 128 -21.46 28.79 24.61
CA ALA A 128 -20.98 28.17 23.38
C ALA A 128 -19.80 28.93 22.78
N ASN A 129 -18.71 28.22 22.49
CA ASN A 129 -17.62 28.72 21.66
C ASN A 129 -17.71 28.06 20.27
N VAL A 130 -17.90 28.88 19.23
CA VAL A 130 -18.10 28.45 17.82
C VAL A 130 -16.87 28.67 16.95
N GLN A 131 -15.76 29.13 17.54
CA GLN A 131 -14.53 29.47 16.83
C GLN A 131 -13.61 28.28 16.50
N PRO A 132 -13.63 27.11 17.17
CA PRO A 132 -12.72 26.02 16.85
C PRO A 132 -12.75 25.58 15.38
N LEU A 133 -11.58 25.48 14.75
CA LEU A 133 -11.44 25.21 13.32
C LEU A 133 -11.96 23.82 12.93
N SER A 134 -11.85 22.84 13.82
CA SER A 134 -12.38 21.48 13.64
C SER A 134 -12.42 20.76 15.00
N GLY A 135 -12.92 19.52 15.02
CA GLY A 135 -13.07 18.74 16.27
C GLY A 135 -11.75 18.51 17.00
N ALA A 136 -10.66 18.26 16.27
CA ALA A 136 -9.35 18.11 16.90
C ALA A 136 -8.85 19.38 17.58
N ALA A 137 -9.05 20.55 16.96
CA ALA A 137 -8.71 21.84 17.55
C ALA A 137 -9.58 22.14 18.79
N ALA A 138 -10.88 21.82 18.72
CA ALA A 138 -11.78 21.94 19.86
C ALA A 138 -11.32 21.08 21.05
N ASN A 139 -11.02 19.81 20.80
CA ASN A 139 -10.56 18.92 21.86
C ASN A 139 -9.22 19.40 22.44
N THR A 140 -8.27 19.86 21.62
CA THR A 140 -7.00 20.41 22.12
C THR A 140 -7.21 21.64 23.02
N ALA A 141 -8.10 22.56 22.66
CA ALA A 141 -8.44 23.69 23.52
C ALA A 141 -9.07 23.24 24.85
N VAL A 142 -9.87 22.17 24.85
CA VAL A 142 -10.37 21.57 26.10
C VAL A 142 -9.24 20.98 26.95
N TYR A 143 -8.25 20.31 26.34
CA TYR A 143 -7.07 19.88 27.10
C TYR A 143 -6.32 21.08 27.70
N ASP A 144 -6.02 22.11 26.90
CA ASP A 144 -5.29 23.30 27.34
C ASP A 144 -6.02 24.03 28.49
N ALA A 145 -7.36 24.10 28.44
CA ALA A 145 -8.17 24.72 29.47
C ALA A 145 -8.15 23.97 30.82
N PHE A 146 -7.99 22.64 30.84
CA PHE A 146 -8.29 21.82 32.03
C PHE A 146 -7.21 20.83 32.47
N VAL A 147 -6.20 20.56 31.64
CA VAL A 147 -5.21 19.49 31.85
C VAL A 147 -3.80 20.00 31.59
N ASN A 148 -2.93 19.84 32.58
CA ASN A 148 -1.51 20.14 32.45
C ASN A 148 -0.74 18.98 31.80
N SER A 149 0.38 19.29 31.14
CA SER A 149 1.28 18.28 30.57
C SER A 149 1.69 17.21 31.61
N GLY A 150 1.63 15.94 31.24
CA GLY A 150 1.91 14.80 32.12
C GLY A 150 0.77 14.38 33.07
N GLU A 151 -0.31 15.16 33.20
CA GLU A 151 -1.48 14.73 33.97
C GLU A 151 -2.20 13.54 33.31
N THR A 152 -2.95 12.80 34.11
CA THR A 152 -3.61 11.57 33.65
C THR A 152 -4.95 11.88 32.99
N VAL A 153 -5.17 11.35 31.79
CA VAL A 153 -6.43 11.46 31.06
C VAL A 153 -6.92 10.07 30.72
N MET A 154 -8.22 9.84 30.90
CA MET A 154 -8.85 8.56 30.62
C MET A 154 -9.81 8.67 29.42
N GLY A 155 -9.64 7.82 28.40
CA GLY A 155 -10.43 7.83 27.17
C GLY A 155 -10.64 6.43 26.60
N MET A 156 -11.52 6.29 25.59
CA MET A 156 -11.73 4.98 24.97
C MET A 156 -10.55 4.62 24.07
N SER A 157 -10.10 3.36 24.13
CA SER A 157 -9.09 2.81 23.22
C SER A 157 -9.47 3.03 21.75
N LEU A 158 -8.50 3.48 20.94
CA LEU A 158 -8.69 3.66 19.49
C LEU A 158 -9.10 2.36 18.81
N MET A 159 -8.58 1.21 19.29
CA MET A 159 -8.87 -0.10 18.72
C MET A 159 -10.34 -0.50 18.88
N HIS A 160 -11.02 0.00 19.93
CA HIS A 160 -12.39 -0.36 20.28
C HIS A 160 -13.42 0.74 19.98
N GLY A 161 -13.02 1.80 19.24
CA GLY A 161 -13.97 2.81 18.75
C GLY A 161 -13.73 4.24 19.26
N GLY A 162 -12.69 4.47 20.06
CA GLY A 162 -12.23 5.82 20.44
C GLY A 162 -11.75 6.66 19.24
N HIS A 163 -11.45 7.93 19.49
CA HIS A 163 -10.90 8.83 18.48
C HIS A 163 -9.40 9.10 18.72
N LEU A 164 -8.67 9.47 17.67
CA LEU A 164 -7.24 9.82 17.77
C LEU A 164 -6.93 10.87 18.86
N THR A 165 -7.83 11.83 19.06
CA THR A 165 -7.65 12.93 20.03
C THR A 165 -8.04 12.57 21.47
N HIS A 166 -8.40 11.31 21.72
CA HIS A 166 -8.75 10.81 23.06
C HIS A 166 -7.57 10.09 23.74
N GLY A 167 -6.33 10.36 23.30
CA GLY A 167 -5.12 9.80 23.90
C GLY A 167 -4.37 8.78 23.05
N SER A 168 -4.55 8.76 21.72
CA SER A 168 -3.74 7.88 20.87
C SER A 168 -2.26 8.29 20.90
N GLU A 169 -1.34 7.31 21.00
CA GLU A 169 0.12 7.52 20.98
C GLU A 169 0.62 8.24 19.71
N PHE A 170 -0.15 8.17 18.62
CA PHE A 170 0.16 8.85 17.36
C PHE A 170 -0.24 10.33 17.37
N ASN A 171 -1.11 10.76 18.28
CA ASN A 171 -1.63 12.12 18.39
C ASN A 171 -0.96 12.91 19.53
N ARG A 172 -1.02 14.25 19.50
CA ARG A 172 -0.52 15.12 20.59
C ARG A 172 -1.09 14.71 21.96
N SER A 173 -2.38 14.36 22.02
CA SER A 173 -3.02 13.90 23.26
C SER A 173 -2.28 12.73 23.93
N GLY A 174 -1.89 11.69 23.18
CA GLY A 174 -1.12 10.56 23.71
C GLY A 174 0.38 10.81 23.90
N LYS A 175 0.92 11.87 23.28
CA LYS A 175 2.33 12.27 23.44
C LYS A 175 2.56 13.21 24.62
N THR A 176 1.56 14.00 24.99
CA THR A 176 1.67 15.07 26.00
C THR A 176 1.13 14.66 27.36
N TYR A 177 0.08 13.83 27.42
CA TYR A 177 -0.59 13.45 28.66
C TYR A 177 -0.35 11.98 28.98
N ARG A 178 -0.53 11.60 30.26
CA ARG A 178 -0.50 10.19 30.66
C ARG A 178 -1.85 9.56 30.35
N ILE A 179 -1.93 8.75 29.31
CA ILE A 179 -3.20 8.16 28.88
C ILE A 179 -3.46 6.83 29.57
N VAL A 180 -4.69 6.69 30.06
CA VAL A 180 -5.27 5.41 30.49
C VAL A 180 -6.47 5.13 29.60
N SER A 181 -6.47 3.99 28.91
CA SER A 181 -7.55 3.64 28.00
C SER A 181 -8.56 2.71 28.67
N TYR A 182 -9.84 3.03 28.58
CA TYR A 182 -10.90 2.05 28.84
C TYR A 182 -11.36 1.39 27.54
N GLU A 183 -11.98 0.23 27.68
CA GLU A 183 -12.34 -0.67 26.58
C GLU A 183 -13.78 -1.17 26.73
N VAL A 184 -14.29 -1.84 25.70
CA VAL A 184 -15.51 -2.62 25.82
C VAL A 184 -15.22 -3.96 26.49
N ASP A 185 -16.22 -4.55 27.13
CA ASP A 185 -16.17 -5.94 27.58
C ASP A 185 -16.01 -6.87 26.38
N THR A 186 -15.07 -7.81 26.45
CA THR A 186 -14.70 -8.67 25.30
C THR A 186 -15.76 -9.70 24.93
N LYS A 187 -16.79 -9.92 25.75
CA LYS A 187 -17.87 -10.88 25.48
C LYS A 187 -19.13 -10.19 24.96
N THR A 188 -19.53 -9.10 25.60
CA THR A 188 -20.74 -8.35 25.26
C THR A 188 -20.47 -7.26 24.22
N GLU A 189 -19.21 -6.86 24.07
CA GLU A 189 -18.75 -5.75 23.25
C GLU A 189 -19.48 -4.43 23.62
N ARG A 190 -19.84 -4.27 24.90
CA ARG A 190 -20.41 -3.04 25.47
C ARG A 190 -19.45 -2.40 26.45
N LEU A 191 -19.62 -1.10 26.69
CA LEU A 191 -18.93 -0.42 27.79
C LEU A 191 -19.23 -1.13 29.11
N ASN A 192 -18.18 -1.48 29.84
CA ASN A 192 -18.27 -2.02 31.18
C ASN A 192 -18.02 -0.87 32.18
N TYR A 193 -19.09 -0.28 32.69
CA TYR A 193 -18.99 0.87 33.59
C TYR A 193 -18.31 0.55 34.93
N ASP A 194 -18.38 -0.70 35.41
CA ASP A 194 -17.69 -1.12 36.63
C ASP A 194 -16.17 -1.17 36.38
N ALA A 195 -15.74 -1.71 35.24
CA ALA A 195 -14.33 -1.69 34.86
C ALA A 195 -13.80 -0.26 34.62
N ILE A 196 -14.62 0.62 34.02
CA ILE A 196 -14.28 2.04 33.85
C ILE A 196 -14.16 2.73 35.22
N TYR A 197 -15.05 2.42 36.16
CA TYR A 197 -15.00 2.91 37.54
C TYR A 197 -13.72 2.48 38.26
N ASP A 198 -13.38 1.19 38.18
CA ASP A 198 -12.17 0.65 38.80
C ASP A 198 -10.89 1.30 38.24
N LEU A 199 -10.82 1.47 36.92
CA LEU A 199 -9.72 2.19 36.26
C LEU A 199 -9.63 3.65 36.72
N ALA A 200 -10.77 4.34 36.84
CA ALA A 200 -10.80 5.71 37.34
C ALA A 200 -10.26 5.78 38.77
N GLN A 201 -10.72 4.89 39.66
CA GLN A 201 -10.27 4.83 41.06
C GLN A 201 -8.78 4.55 41.19
N GLN A 202 -8.27 3.62 40.37
CA GLN A 202 -6.85 3.24 40.35
C GLN A 202 -5.95 4.37 39.85
N HIS A 203 -6.36 5.09 38.80
CA HIS A 203 -5.49 6.03 38.10
C HIS A 203 -5.76 7.50 38.41
N ARG A 204 -6.88 7.82 39.06
CA ARG A 204 -7.30 9.18 39.46
C ARG A 204 -7.10 10.20 38.31
N PRO A 205 -7.74 9.98 37.13
CA PRO A 205 -7.55 10.86 35.98
C PRO A 205 -8.07 12.28 36.28
N LYS A 206 -7.41 13.29 35.72
CA LYS A 206 -7.87 14.68 35.74
C LYS A 206 -9.10 14.90 34.87
N MET A 207 -9.21 14.12 33.79
CA MET A 207 -10.28 14.20 32.81
C MET A 207 -10.68 12.80 32.35
N ILE A 208 -11.98 12.56 32.24
CA ILE A 208 -12.57 11.35 31.64
C ILE A 208 -13.31 11.77 30.38
N ILE A 209 -12.93 11.17 29.25
CA ILE A 209 -13.51 11.46 27.94
C ILE A 209 -14.53 10.38 27.60
N ALA A 210 -15.77 10.80 27.34
CA ALA A 210 -16.86 9.97 26.88
C ALA A 210 -17.32 10.43 25.49
N GLY A 211 -16.83 9.76 24.45
CA GLY A 211 -17.13 10.10 23.07
C GLY A 211 -16.48 9.13 22.08
N TYR A 212 -17.14 8.86 20.96
CA TYR A 212 -16.80 7.71 20.13
C TYR A 212 -16.84 8.01 18.64
N THR A 213 -15.93 7.37 17.91
CA THR A 213 -15.84 7.41 16.44
C THR A 213 -16.41 6.16 15.79
N SER A 214 -16.27 5.00 16.44
CA SER A 214 -16.72 3.71 15.91
C SER A 214 -17.27 2.81 17.02
N TYR A 215 -18.23 3.35 17.79
CA TYR A 215 -19.01 2.60 18.78
C TYR A 215 -20.50 2.86 18.51
N PRO A 216 -21.31 1.81 18.25
CA PRO A 216 -22.66 1.97 17.74
C PRO A 216 -23.73 2.13 18.84
N TRP A 217 -23.34 2.45 20.08
CA TRP A 217 -24.24 2.55 21.22
C TRP A 217 -24.13 3.89 21.95
N ALA A 218 -25.26 4.40 22.42
CA ALA A 218 -25.29 5.55 23.31
C ALA A 218 -24.70 5.22 24.70
N PRO A 219 -23.91 6.14 25.31
CA PRO A 219 -23.42 5.97 26.67
C PRO A 219 -24.50 6.31 27.69
N ASP A 220 -24.32 5.80 28.89
CA ASP A 220 -25.03 6.23 30.08
C ASP A 220 -24.30 7.43 30.70
N TRP A 221 -24.80 8.64 30.40
CA TRP A 221 -24.21 9.88 30.91
C TRP A 221 -24.26 9.99 32.43
N LYS A 222 -25.29 9.42 33.07
CA LYS A 222 -25.41 9.43 34.52
C LYS A 222 -24.30 8.59 35.14
N LYS A 223 -24.04 7.40 34.59
CA LYS A 223 -22.93 6.56 35.05
C LYS A 223 -21.57 7.22 34.87
N PHE A 224 -21.32 7.85 33.72
CA PHE A 224 -20.07 8.60 33.53
C PHE A 224 -19.92 9.77 34.52
N ARG A 225 -21.01 10.49 34.85
CA ARG A 225 -21.00 11.53 35.89
C ARG A 225 -20.66 10.96 37.25
N GLU A 226 -21.32 9.88 37.67
CA GLU A 226 -21.05 9.18 38.94
C GLU A 226 -19.57 8.77 39.05
N ILE A 227 -19.00 8.24 37.96
CA ILE A 227 -17.58 7.85 37.90
C ILE A 227 -16.67 9.08 38.01
N ALA A 228 -16.92 10.13 37.23
CA ALA A 228 -16.11 11.35 37.24
C ALA A 228 -16.12 12.03 38.62
N ASP A 229 -17.28 12.11 39.27
CA ASP A 229 -17.42 12.65 40.63
C ASP A 229 -16.63 11.86 41.67
N SER A 230 -16.59 10.53 41.54
CA SER A 230 -15.90 9.65 42.48
C SER A 230 -14.38 9.88 42.56
N VAL A 231 -13.80 10.55 41.56
CA VAL A 231 -12.37 10.87 41.48
C VAL A 231 -12.10 12.36 41.23
N ASN A 232 -13.12 13.21 41.27
CA ASN A 232 -13.05 14.64 40.98
C ASN A 232 -12.42 14.98 39.60
N ALA A 233 -12.83 14.23 38.58
CA ALA A 233 -12.40 14.44 37.19
C ALA A 233 -13.36 15.34 36.42
N ILE A 234 -12.83 16.07 35.43
CA ILE A 234 -13.64 16.73 34.40
C ILE A 234 -14.27 15.66 33.51
N LEU A 235 -15.60 15.64 33.41
CA LEU A 235 -16.31 14.82 32.44
C LEU A 235 -16.40 15.56 31.12
N PHE A 236 -15.63 15.10 30.14
CA PHE A 236 -15.57 15.65 28.80
C PHE A 236 -16.36 14.76 27.82
N ALA A 237 -17.49 15.25 27.31
CA ALA A 237 -18.29 14.55 26.31
C ALA A 237 -17.97 15.00 24.88
N ASP A 238 -17.41 14.11 24.05
CA ASP A 238 -17.22 14.37 22.61
C ASP A 238 -18.32 13.70 21.80
N ILE A 239 -19.36 14.48 21.48
CA ILE A 239 -20.53 14.04 20.71
C ILE A 239 -20.42 14.42 19.22
N SER A 240 -19.19 14.53 18.69
CA SER A 240 -18.94 14.91 17.29
C SER A 240 -19.77 14.12 16.27
N HIS A 241 -19.91 12.83 16.50
CA HIS A 241 -20.69 11.93 15.64
C HIS A 241 -22.20 12.10 15.83
N PRO A 242 -22.77 12.00 17.05
CA PRO A 242 -24.23 12.03 17.26
C PRO A 242 -24.84 13.41 17.54
N ALA A 243 -24.13 14.53 17.42
CA ALA A 243 -24.66 15.86 17.77
C ALA A 243 -26.04 16.18 17.15
N GLY A 244 -26.26 15.86 15.87
CA GLY A 244 -27.58 16.03 15.24
C GLY A 244 -28.67 15.15 15.87
N LEU A 245 -28.31 13.93 16.27
CA LEU A 245 -29.23 12.99 16.92
C LEU A 245 -29.60 13.50 18.32
N VAL A 246 -28.67 14.12 19.04
CA VAL A 246 -28.94 14.76 20.34
C VAL A 246 -29.99 15.86 20.17
N VAL A 247 -29.79 16.77 19.22
CA VAL A 247 -30.74 17.86 18.92
C VAL A 247 -32.13 17.34 18.56
N ALA A 248 -32.22 16.18 17.90
CA ALA A 248 -33.49 15.56 17.54
C ALA A 248 -34.17 14.75 18.66
N GLY A 249 -33.50 14.55 19.79
CA GLY A 249 -33.93 13.66 20.86
C GLY A 249 -33.82 12.17 20.51
N ALA A 250 -33.02 11.81 19.50
CA ALA A 250 -32.74 10.44 19.09
C ALA A 250 -31.50 9.84 19.78
N TYR A 251 -30.77 10.65 20.55
CA TYR A 251 -29.60 10.27 21.34
C TYR A 251 -29.63 11.05 22.66
N PRO A 252 -29.20 10.47 23.80
CA PRO A 252 -29.29 11.15 25.09
C PRO A 252 -28.41 12.41 25.13
N ASN A 253 -28.94 13.51 25.67
CA ASN A 253 -28.25 14.79 25.75
C ASN A 253 -27.26 14.82 26.94
N PRO A 254 -25.95 15.09 26.73
CA PRO A 254 -24.95 15.12 27.80
C PRO A 254 -24.96 16.38 28.67
N ILE A 255 -25.67 17.45 28.28
CA ILE A 255 -25.57 18.80 28.90
C ILE A 255 -25.85 18.81 30.40
N ASP A 256 -26.72 17.92 30.89
CA ASP A 256 -27.07 17.86 32.32
C ASP A 256 -26.00 17.18 33.19
N TYR A 257 -25.00 16.56 32.56
CA TYR A 257 -24.01 15.67 33.18
C TYR A 257 -22.57 16.10 32.91
N ALA A 258 -22.21 16.39 31.67
CA ALA A 258 -20.84 16.71 31.27
C ALA A 258 -20.44 18.12 31.70
N ASP A 259 -19.20 18.28 32.13
CA ASP A 259 -18.62 19.60 32.43
C ASP A 259 -18.36 20.39 31.14
N VAL A 260 -17.97 19.67 30.08
CA VAL A 260 -17.68 20.22 28.75
C VAL A 260 -18.20 19.26 27.69
N VAL A 261 -18.83 19.79 26.66
CA VAL A 261 -19.31 19.04 25.49
C VAL A 261 -18.64 19.59 24.24
N THR A 262 -18.01 18.75 23.42
CA THR A 262 -17.55 19.15 22.08
C THR A 262 -18.29 18.39 20.99
N PHE A 263 -18.43 19.04 19.84
CA PHE A 263 -18.84 18.35 18.62
C PHE A 263 -18.42 19.05 17.35
N THR A 264 -18.21 18.26 16.30
CA THR A 264 -18.07 18.76 14.94
C THR A 264 -19.41 19.10 14.28
N THR A 265 -19.43 20.16 13.47
CA THR A 265 -20.66 20.66 12.83
C THR A 265 -21.01 19.99 11.49
N HIS A 266 -20.13 19.21 10.87
CA HIS A 266 -20.28 18.67 9.51
C HIS A 266 -20.79 17.23 9.42
N LYS A 267 -20.89 16.51 10.54
CA LYS A 267 -21.36 15.12 10.56
C LYS A 267 -22.89 15.10 10.56
N THR A 268 -23.52 14.53 11.58
CA THR A 268 -24.99 14.48 11.69
C THR A 268 -25.65 15.86 11.84
N MET A 269 -24.88 16.92 12.14
CA MET A 269 -25.36 18.31 12.18
C MET A 269 -25.56 18.97 10.80
N PHE A 270 -25.10 18.37 9.70
CA PHE A 270 -25.25 18.87 8.32
C PHE A 270 -24.73 20.30 8.09
N GLY A 271 -23.80 20.77 8.91
CA GLY A 271 -23.20 22.09 8.82
C GLY A 271 -21.86 22.12 8.08
N PRO A 272 -21.15 23.26 8.12
CA PRO A 272 -19.81 23.37 7.54
C PRO A 272 -18.79 22.56 8.36
N ARG A 273 -17.58 22.35 7.81
CA ARG A 273 -16.45 21.84 8.62
C ARG A 273 -16.09 22.87 9.70
N GLY A 274 -16.01 22.41 10.94
CA GLY A 274 -15.93 23.23 12.14
C GLY A 274 -16.30 22.43 13.38
N ALA A 275 -16.18 23.05 14.56
CA ALA A 275 -16.59 22.47 15.83
C ALA A 275 -17.10 23.53 16.81
N VAL A 276 -17.83 23.06 17.83
CA VAL A 276 -18.39 23.84 18.92
C VAL A 276 -17.94 23.22 20.24
N ILE A 277 -17.66 24.07 21.23
CA ILE A 277 -17.47 23.69 22.63
C ILE A 277 -18.63 24.30 23.43
N LEU A 278 -19.32 23.48 24.22
CA LEU A 278 -20.40 23.90 25.11
C LEU A 278 -20.01 23.62 26.57
N THR A 279 -20.45 24.49 27.47
CA THR A 279 -20.43 24.24 28.92
C THR A 279 -21.60 24.98 29.58
N THR A 280 -22.04 24.50 30.74
CA THR A 280 -23.04 25.17 31.59
C THR A 280 -22.41 25.96 32.74
N ASN A 281 -21.08 25.94 32.85
CA ASN A 281 -20.33 26.67 33.86
C ASN A 281 -19.66 27.92 33.24
N SER A 282 -19.99 29.10 33.79
CA SER A 282 -19.46 30.37 33.30
C SER A 282 -17.95 30.51 33.42
N ASP A 283 -17.37 29.96 34.48
CA ASP A 283 -15.92 30.04 34.72
C ASP A 283 -15.17 29.15 33.72
N TYR A 284 -15.74 27.98 33.42
CA TYR A 284 -15.21 27.10 32.37
C TYR A 284 -15.33 27.72 30.99
N ALA A 285 -16.39 28.48 30.73
CA ALA A 285 -16.56 29.19 29.46
C ALA A 285 -15.42 30.19 29.23
N GLU A 286 -14.98 30.91 30.28
CA GLU A 286 -13.86 31.86 30.18
C GLU A 286 -12.52 31.16 29.95
N LEU A 287 -12.28 30.01 30.60
CA LEU A 287 -11.07 29.20 30.35
C LEU A 287 -11.06 28.65 28.93
N ILE A 288 -12.20 28.16 28.44
CA ILE A 288 -12.35 27.64 27.08
C ILE A 288 -12.11 28.74 26.05
N ASP A 289 -12.69 29.93 26.25
CA ASP A 289 -12.46 31.07 25.36
C ASP A 289 -10.98 31.43 25.29
N GLN A 290 -10.28 31.50 26.44
CA GLN A 290 -8.84 31.77 26.49
C GLN A 290 -8.00 30.68 25.80
N ALA A 291 -8.35 29.42 26.01
CA ALA A 291 -7.67 28.27 25.40
C ALA A 291 -7.89 28.22 23.88
N VAL A 292 -9.06 28.64 23.38
CA VAL A 292 -9.30 28.76 21.93
C VAL A 292 -8.56 29.97 21.35
N PHE A 293 -8.71 31.15 21.97
CA PHE A 293 -7.99 32.37 21.61
C PHE A 293 -7.70 33.19 22.88
N PRO A 294 -6.43 33.53 23.16
CA PRO A 294 -5.25 33.46 22.27
C PRO A 294 -4.47 32.13 22.31
N GLY A 295 -4.99 31.08 22.95
CA GLY A 295 -4.27 29.80 23.13
C GLY A 295 -3.95 29.06 21.83
N GLU A 296 -4.91 28.31 21.30
CA GLU A 296 -4.68 27.38 20.18
C GLU A 296 -4.90 28.00 18.78
N GLN A 297 -5.55 29.17 18.68
CA GLN A 297 -5.91 29.79 17.39
C GLN A 297 -5.65 31.31 17.37
N GLY A 298 -5.55 31.88 16.16
CA GLY A 298 -5.55 33.34 15.91
C GLY A 298 -6.92 33.84 15.43
N GLY A 299 -6.97 34.66 14.37
CA GLY A 299 -8.23 35.17 13.79
C GLY A 299 -9.25 34.07 13.42
N PRO A 300 -10.51 34.17 13.87
CA PRO A 300 -11.52 33.15 13.60
C PRO A 300 -12.04 33.19 12.17
N HIS A 301 -12.45 32.04 11.63
CA HIS A 301 -13.07 31.96 10.30
C HIS A 301 -14.53 32.42 10.36
N VAL A 302 -14.80 33.69 10.04
CA VAL A 302 -16.13 34.31 10.18
C VAL A 302 -17.18 33.66 9.28
N ASN A 303 -16.84 33.38 8.04
CA ASN A 303 -17.70 32.67 7.09
C ASN A 303 -18.13 31.28 7.60
N LYS A 304 -17.27 30.60 8.38
CA LYS A 304 -17.58 29.30 8.99
C LYS A 304 -18.71 29.41 10.01
N PHE A 305 -18.62 30.31 10.99
CA PHE A 305 -19.72 30.43 11.96
C PHE A 305 -20.96 31.13 11.40
N ALA A 306 -20.83 31.93 10.34
CA ALA A 306 -21.97 32.36 9.53
C ALA A 306 -22.72 31.16 8.91
N ALA A 307 -21.99 30.22 8.33
CA ALA A 307 -22.56 28.97 7.83
C ALA A 307 -23.11 28.07 8.96
N MET A 308 -22.45 28.03 10.13
CA MET A 308 -22.99 27.33 11.31
C MET A 308 -24.32 27.93 11.77
N ALA A 309 -24.45 29.26 11.81
CA ALA A 309 -25.70 29.92 12.18
C ALA A 309 -26.85 29.47 11.26
N VAL A 310 -26.60 29.35 9.96
CA VAL A 310 -27.58 28.82 8.99
C VAL A 310 -27.89 27.35 9.28
N ALA A 311 -26.87 26.52 9.48
CA ALA A 311 -27.04 25.10 9.80
C ALA A 311 -27.86 24.88 11.09
N PHE A 312 -27.59 25.65 12.14
CA PHE A 312 -28.34 25.58 13.39
C PHE A 312 -29.78 26.04 13.22
N LYS A 313 -30.05 27.03 12.36
CA LYS A 313 -31.42 27.43 12.03
C LYS A 313 -32.19 26.30 11.33
N ILE A 314 -31.53 25.56 10.44
CA ILE A 314 -32.12 24.36 9.81
C ILE A 314 -32.36 23.28 10.87
N ALA A 315 -31.42 23.09 11.80
CA ALA A 315 -31.53 22.09 12.86
C ALA A 315 -32.68 22.33 13.85
N GLU A 316 -33.22 23.55 13.94
CA GLU A 316 -34.43 23.86 14.72
C GLU A 316 -35.70 23.21 14.12
N SER A 317 -35.69 22.90 12.82
CA SER A 317 -36.88 22.46 12.08
C SER A 317 -37.29 21.03 12.39
N GLU A 318 -38.58 20.72 12.27
CA GLU A 318 -39.08 19.36 12.47
C GLU A 318 -38.62 18.40 11.36
N GLU A 319 -38.39 18.89 10.15
CA GLU A 319 -37.84 18.12 9.03
C GLU A 319 -36.42 17.61 9.35
N PHE A 320 -35.57 18.45 9.94
CA PHE A 320 -34.25 18.04 10.42
C PHE A 320 -34.37 16.96 11.48
N LYS A 321 -35.17 17.19 12.53
CA LYS A 321 -35.33 16.23 13.64
C LYS A 321 -35.89 14.89 13.16
N ASN A 322 -36.86 14.91 12.24
CA ASN A 322 -37.41 13.70 11.63
C ASN A 322 -36.36 12.96 10.81
N THR A 323 -35.50 13.67 10.08
CA THR A 323 -34.39 13.07 9.33
C THR A 323 -33.40 12.37 10.28
N GLN A 324 -33.05 12.97 11.42
CA GLN A 324 -32.16 12.33 12.40
C GLN A 324 -32.76 11.04 13.00
N ARG A 325 -34.06 11.04 13.31
CA ARG A 325 -34.76 9.82 13.76
C ARG A 325 -34.77 8.76 12.67
N GLN A 326 -34.99 9.17 11.42
CA GLN A 326 -34.95 8.28 10.27
C GLN A 326 -33.54 7.71 10.02
N ILE A 327 -32.47 8.48 10.28
CA ILE A 327 -31.08 8.00 10.21
C ILE A 327 -30.88 6.80 11.14
N VAL A 328 -31.28 6.92 12.40
CA VAL A 328 -31.17 5.82 13.39
C VAL A 328 -32.04 4.63 12.97
N LYS A 329 -33.27 4.87 12.51
CA LYS A 329 -34.15 3.80 11.98
C LYS A 329 -33.49 3.07 10.80
N ASN A 330 -32.95 3.82 9.84
CA ASN A 330 -32.28 3.27 8.66
C ASN A 330 -31.02 2.48 9.04
N ALA A 331 -30.23 2.94 10.02
CA ALA A 331 -29.03 2.23 10.48
C ALA A 331 -29.39 0.86 11.07
N LYS A 332 -30.42 0.82 11.95
CA LYS A 332 -30.97 -0.42 12.52
C LYS A 332 -31.51 -1.37 11.46
N LEU A 333 -32.28 -0.85 10.51
CA LEU A 333 -32.86 -1.66 9.43
C LEU A 333 -31.78 -2.25 8.53
N LEU A 334 -30.87 -1.41 8.02
CA LEU A 334 -29.80 -1.85 7.12
C LEU A 334 -28.88 -2.87 7.80
N SER A 335 -28.48 -2.63 9.05
CA SER A 335 -27.63 -3.57 9.80
C SER A 335 -28.33 -4.92 10.00
N SER A 336 -29.63 -4.91 10.31
CA SER A 336 -30.43 -6.13 10.48
C SER A 336 -30.64 -6.89 9.16
N MET A 337 -30.79 -6.18 8.03
CA MET A 337 -30.90 -6.79 6.71
C MET A 337 -29.59 -7.47 6.29
N ILE A 338 -28.44 -6.82 6.53
CA ILE A 338 -27.11 -7.41 6.27
C ILE A 338 -26.86 -8.62 7.18
N GLU A 339 -27.26 -8.54 8.45
CA GLU A 339 -27.13 -9.66 9.38
C GLU A 339 -27.99 -10.87 8.97
N LYS A 340 -29.22 -10.65 8.51
CA LYS A 340 -30.06 -11.69 7.90
C LYS A 340 -29.43 -12.33 6.67
N ASN A 341 -28.62 -11.57 5.93
CA ASN A 341 -27.86 -12.08 4.78
C ASN A 341 -26.58 -12.85 5.19
N GLY A 342 -26.33 -13.00 6.50
CA GLY A 342 -25.32 -13.89 7.07
C GLY A 342 -23.99 -13.23 7.41
N ILE A 343 -23.94 -11.90 7.55
CA ILE A 343 -22.73 -11.17 7.98
C ILE A 343 -22.98 -10.59 9.38
N LYS A 344 -22.24 -11.04 10.39
CA LYS A 344 -22.45 -10.56 11.76
C LYS A 344 -22.03 -9.10 11.93
N LEU A 345 -22.61 -8.46 12.93
CA LEU A 345 -22.25 -7.11 13.36
C LEU A 345 -21.28 -7.20 14.53
N ALA A 346 -20.18 -6.44 14.46
CA ALA A 346 -19.43 -6.11 15.66
C ALA A 346 -20.31 -5.25 16.57
N TYR A 347 -20.13 -5.39 17.88
CA TYR A 347 -20.94 -4.79 18.95
C TYR A 347 -22.41 -5.25 18.98
N GLY A 348 -22.80 -6.21 18.12
CA GLY A 348 -24.11 -6.86 18.12
C GLY A 348 -25.31 -6.01 17.69
N GLY A 349 -25.12 -4.85 17.06
CA GLY A 349 -26.21 -3.98 16.61
C GLY A 349 -25.90 -2.49 16.68
N THR A 350 -26.94 -1.65 16.71
CA THR A 350 -26.81 -0.20 16.88
C THR A 350 -28.06 0.47 17.46
N ASP A 351 -27.88 1.56 18.20
CA ASP A 351 -28.91 2.56 18.52
C ASP A 351 -28.58 3.97 18.01
N THR A 352 -27.56 4.07 17.15
CA THR A 352 -27.03 5.32 16.60
C THR A 352 -27.17 5.37 15.07
N HIS A 353 -26.44 6.28 14.42
CA HIS A 353 -26.39 6.44 12.96
C HIS A 353 -25.39 5.52 12.25
N LEU A 354 -24.66 4.67 12.98
CA LEU A 354 -23.61 3.81 12.44
C LEU A 354 -23.70 2.37 12.97
N PHE A 355 -23.11 1.44 12.23
CA PHE A 355 -22.89 0.05 12.64
C PHE A 355 -21.56 -0.44 12.03
N VAL A 356 -21.07 -1.59 12.50
CA VAL A 356 -19.80 -2.15 12.05
C VAL A 356 -19.99 -3.62 11.70
N LEU A 357 -19.61 -4.02 10.49
CA LEU A 357 -19.61 -5.42 10.06
C LEU A 357 -18.38 -6.13 10.62
N ASP A 358 -18.56 -7.37 11.10
CA ASP A 358 -17.46 -8.26 11.50
C ASP A 358 -17.10 -9.20 10.35
N LEU A 359 -15.97 -8.93 9.68
CA LEU A 359 -15.52 -9.74 8.55
C LEU A 359 -14.92 -11.09 8.97
N LYS A 360 -14.60 -11.29 10.26
CA LYS A 360 -14.18 -12.62 10.78
C LYS A 360 -15.33 -13.63 10.72
N SER A 361 -16.57 -13.13 10.73
CA SER A 361 -17.77 -13.97 10.65
C SER A 361 -18.10 -14.46 9.24
N VAL A 362 -17.48 -13.88 8.22
CA VAL A 362 -17.71 -14.25 6.82
C VAL A 362 -17.03 -15.59 6.54
N ASP A 363 -17.81 -16.57 6.09
CA ASP A 363 -17.28 -17.86 5.67
C ASP A 363 -16.50 -17.71 4.36
N THR A 364 -15.19 -17.90 4.43
CA THR A 364 -14.29 -17.76 3.27
C THR A 364 -13.83 -19.13 2.80
N LYS A 365 -14.12 -19.46 1.54
CA LYS A 365 -13.73 -20.75 0.93
C LYS A 365 -12.21 -20.96 0.85
N THR A 366 -11.41 -19.91 1.03
CA THR A 366 -9.95 -19.95 0.96
C THR A 366 -9.29 -20.20 2.32
N GLY A 367 -10.04 -20.13 3.43
CA GLY A 367 -9.51 -20.26 4.78
C GLY A 367 -8.78 -19.03 5.32
N PHE A 368 -8.71 -17.93 4.55
CA PHE A 368 -8.13 -16.65 5.00
C PHE A 368 -9.21 -15.71 5.50
N VAL A 369 -8.92 -14.95 6.56
CA VAL A 369 -9.82 -13.91 7.07
C VAL A 369 -9.91 -12.77 6.06
N LEU A 370 -11.12 -12.33 5.73
CA LEU A 370 -11.32 -11.16 4.88
C LEU A 370 -10.94 -9.89 5.65
N ARG A 371 -10.03 -9.09 5.09
CA ARG A 371 -9.58 -7.83 5.70
C ARG A 371 -10.43 -6.64 5.22
N GLY A 372 -10.64 -5.67 6.10
CA GLY A 372 -11.48 -4.50 5.84
C GLY A 372 -11.02 -3.70 4.63
N GLU A 373 -9.70 -3.54 4.43
CA GLU A 373 -9.14 -2.82 3.27
C GLU A 373 -9.58 -3.41 1.93
N ILE A 374 -9.60 -4.75 1.83
CA ILE A 374 -9.98 -5.43 0.58
C ILE A 374 -11.48 -5.25 0.34
N ALA A 375 -12.28 -5.44 1.40
CA ALA A 375 -13.73 -5.33 1.31
C ALA A 375 -14.17 -3.93 0.86
N VAL A 376 -13.65 -2.86 1.50
CA VAL A 376 -14.07 -1.50 1.14
C VAL A 376 -13.60 -1.07 -0.24
N ARG A 377 -12.47 -1.57 -0.75
CA ARG A 377 -12.04 -1.29 -2.13
C ARG A 377 -12.96 -1.93 -3.16
N MET A 378 -13.37 -3.18 -2.95
CA MET A 378 -14.31 -3.85 -3.86
C MET A 378 -15.70 -3.22 -3.80
N LEU A 379 -16.16 -2.82 -2.60
CA LEU A 379 -17.39 -2.05 -2.45
C LEU A 379 -17.30 -0.70 -3.19
N ASP A 380 -16.16 0.00 -3.11
CA ASP A 380 -15.96 1.29 -3.77
C ASP A 380 -16.00 1.17 -5.31
N ILE A 381 -15.43 0.10 -5.88
CA ILE A 381 -15.54 -0.23 -7.31
C ILE A 381 -17.01 -0.46 -7.71
N CYS A 382 -17.83 -1.01 -6.82
CA CYS A 382 -19.27 -1.14 -7.04
C CYS A 382 -20.06 0.17 -6.84
N GLY A 383 -19.41 1.27 -6.43
CA GLY A 383 -20.05 2.55 -6.13
C GLY A 383 -20.55 2.68 -4.68
N ILE A 384 -20.13 1.82 -3.76
CA ILE A 384 -20.46 1.86 -2.33
C ILE A 384 -19.24 2.31 -1.52
N VAL A 385 -19.30 3.51 -0.96
CA VAL A 385 -18.18 4.11 -0.22
C VAL A 385 -18.34 3.83 1.28
N ALA A 386 -17.39 3.11 1.86
CA ALA A 386 -17.31 2.82 3.30
C ALA A 386 -15.85 2.86 3.77
N ASN A 387 -15.60 2.69 5.07
CA ASN A 387 -14.23 2.64 5.60
C ASN A 387 -13.95 1.36 6.39
N LYS A 388 -12.74 0.82 6.26
CA LYS A 388 -12.26 -0.24 7.15
C LYS A 388 -12.17 0.30 8.58
N ASN A 389 -12.36 -0.56 9.57
CA ASN A 389 -12.28 -0.18 10.97
C ASN A 389 -11.80 -1.35 11.82
N THR A 390 -11.03 -1.09 12.86
CA THR A 390 -10.72 -2.11 13.86
C THR A 390 -11.96 -2.47 14.66
N ILE A 391 -12.02 -3.70 15.14
CA ILE A 391 -13.05 -4.21 16.05
C ILE A 391 -12.38 -4.91 17.24
N PRO A 392 -13.10 -5.17 18.35
CA PRO A 392 -12.54 -5.90 19.48
C PRO A 392 -11.86 -7.22 19.05
N GLY A 393 -10.65 -7.42 19.56
CA GLY A 393 -9.78 -8.56 19.22
C GLY A 393 -8.84 -8.34 18.03
N ASP A 394 -8.93 -7.23 17.30
CA ASP A 394 -7.89 -6.85 16.33
C ASP A 394 -6.61 -6.40 17.07
N LEU A 395 -5.44 -6.78 16.55
CA LEU A 395 -4.15 -6.46 17.18
C LEU A 395 -3.49 -5.21 16.59
N ILE A 396 -3.66 -4.96 15.29
CA ILE A 396 -3.06 -3.82 14.57
C ILE A 396 -4.00 -3.25 13.50
N THR A 397 -3.96 -1.94 13.30
CA THR A 397 -4.85 -1.23 12.36
C THR A 397 -4.73 -1.63 10.88
N PRO A 398 -3.52 -1.92 10.32
CA PRO A 398 -3.41 -2.37 8.94
C PRO A 398 -4.19 -3.67 8.64
N GLU A 399 -4.36 -4.52 9.66
CA GLU A 399 -5.02 -5.82 9.59
C GLU A 399 -6.49 -5.80 10.03
N ALA A 400 -7.07 -4.62 10.22
CA ALA A 400 -8.44 -4.41 10.67
C ALA A 400 -9.45 -5.34 9.98
N THR A 401 -10.30 -5.97 10.78
CA THR A 401 -11.29 -6.97 10.33
C THR A 401 -12.73 -6.44 10.33
N GLY A 402 -12.93 -5.14 10.50
CA GLY A 402 -14.26 -4.51 10.42
C GLY A 402 -14.46 -3.59 9.21
N VAL A 403 -15.74 -3.38 8.86
CA VAL A 403 -16.18 -2.33 7.93
C VAL A 403 -17.22 -1.47 8.63
N ARG A 404 -16.92 -0.19 8.81
CA ARG A 404 -17.81 0.77 9.46
C ARG A 404 -18.69 1.45 8.43
N MET A 405 -19.99 1.48 8.70
CA MET A 405 -21.01 2.05 7.84
C MET A 405 -21.96 2.95 8.62
N GLY A 406 -22.58 3.93 7.96
CA GLY A 406 -23.60 4.79 8.51
C GLY A 406 -24.56 5.32 7.46
N THR A 407 -25.71 5.79 7.93
CA THR A 407 -26.84 6.18 7.09
C THR A 407 -27.12 7.69 6.92
N PRO A 408 -26.35 8.68 7.46
CA PRO A 408 -26.68 10.09 7.29
C PRO A 408 -26.88 10.52 5.82
N TRP A 409 -25.89 10.25 4.97
CA TRP A 409 -25.88 10.70 3.58
C TRP A 409 -27.07 10.17 2.77
N ILE A 410 -27.27 8.84 2.77
CA ILE A 410 -28.36 8.21 2.02
C ILE A 410 -29.74 8.63 2.54
N THR A 411 -29.85 8.92 3.84
CA THR A 411 -31.11 9.38 4.44
C THR A 411 -31.44 10.81 4.01
N GLN A 412 -30.45 11.71 3.95
CA GLN A 412 -30.64 13.07 3.40
C GLN A 412 -31.11 13.04 1.94
N ARG A 413 -30.70 12.03 1.18
CA ARG A 413 -31.11 11.83 -0.22
C ARG A 413 -32.44 11.07 -0.38
N GLY A 414 -33.07 10.65 0.71
CA GLY A 414 -34.41 10.07 0.71
C GLY A 414 -34.48 8.57 0.41
N ILE A 415 -33.47 7.79 0.81
CA ILE A 415 -33.48 6.33 0.66
C ILE A 415 -34.75 5.70 1.27
N THR A 416 -35.37 4.76 0.53
CA THR A 416 -36.55 4.01 0.97
C THR A 416 -36.16 2.68 1.60
N GLU A 417 -37.08 2.02 2.32
CA GLU A 417 -36.83 0.68 2.89
C GLU A 417 -36.51 -0.36 1.80
N GLN A 418 -37.13 -0.26 0.62
CA GLN A 418 -36.79 -1.09 -0.54
C GLN A 418 -35.37 -0.81 -1.03
N GLY A 419 -34.98 0.47 -1.09
CA GLY A 419 -33.61 0.86 -1.43
C GLY A 419 -32.58 0.34 -0.42
N LEU A 420 -32.91 0.32 0.88
CA LEU A 420 -32.07 -0.28 1.92
C LEU A 420 -31.91 -1.79 1.74
N GLN A 421 -32.99 -2.51 1.40
CA GLN A 421 -32.92 -3.94 1.15
C GLN A 421 -32.00 -4.25 -0.05
N LYS A 422 -32.20 -3.55 -1.18
CA LYS A 422 -31.31 -3.68 -2.35
C LYS A 422 -29.85 -3.39 -1.99
N LEU A 423 -29.60 -2.34 -1.21
CA LEU A 423 -28.26 -2.01 -0.74
C LEU A 423 -27.66 -3.10 0.16
N ALA A 424 -28.44 -3.66 1.08
CA ALA A 424 -28.02 -4.79 1.92
C ALA A 424 -27.65 -6.02 1.08
N ASP A 425 -28.43 -6.29 0.03
CA ASP A 425 -28.20 -7.39 -0.90
C ASP A 425 -26.92 -7.18 -1.69
N ALA A 426 -26.68 -5.98 -2.24
CA ALA A 426 -25.44 -5.64 -2.96
C ALA A 426 -24.20 -5.77 -2.06
N ILE A 427 -24.24 -5.21 -0.84
CA ILE A 427 -23.14 -5.31 0.13
C ILE A 427 -22.83 -6.78 0.45
N SER A 428 -23.87 -7.57 0.71
CA SER A 428 -23.73 -8.98 1.09
C SER A 428 -23.23 -9.82 -0.08
N LEU A 429 -23.72 -9.54 -1.29
CA LEU A 429 -23.30 -10.19 -2.53
C LEU A 429 -21.80 -10.00 -2.76
N VAL A 430 -21.29 -8.76 -2.63
CA VAL A 430 -19.87 -8.48 -2.78
C VAL A 430 -19.07 -9.18 -1.68
N ILE A 431 -19.33 -8.87 -0.40
CA ILE A 431 -18.51 -9.34 0.74
C ILE A 431 -18.41 -10.87 0.79
N LYS A 432 -19.50 -11.59 0.58
CA LYS A 432 -19.52 -13.06 0.69
C LYS A 432 -18.84 -13.77 -0.48
N ASN A 433 -18.62 -13.08 -1.59
CA ASN A 433 -17.99 -13.66 -2.78
C ASN A 433 -16.55 -13.18 -2.99
N ILE A 434 -16.00 -12.38 -2.08
CA ILE A 434 -14.57 -12.10 -2.04
C ILE A 434 -13.83 -13.39 -1.66
N ARG A 435 -12.84 -13.76 -2.46
CA ARG A 435 -11.87 -14.82 -2.17
C ARG A 435 -10.60 -14.19 -1.60
N PRO A 436 -10.43 -14.07 -0.27
CA PRO A 436 -9.22 -13.50 0.31
C PRO A 436 -8.05 -14.49 0.22
N PHE A 437 -6.83 -13.96 0.14
CA PHE A 437 -5.58 -14.72 0.22
C PHE A 437 -4.45 -13.84 0.71
N GLU A 438 -3.33 -14.44 1.12
CA GLU A 438 -2.15 -13.70 1.58
C GLU A 438 -0.88 -14.24 0.88
N TYR A 439 0.13 -13.39 0.72
CA TYR A 439 1.49 -13.80 0.39
C TYR A 439 2.51 -12.91 1.10
N THR A 440 3.77 -13.35 1.16
CA THR A 440 4.84 -12.64 1.88
C THR A 440 5.41 -11.50 1.04
N GLY A 441 5.31 -10.27 1.54
CA GLY A 441 5.96 -9.06 1.01
C GLY A 441 7.15 -8.62 1.86
N LEU A 442 7.81 -7.53 1.45
CA LEU A 442 9.03 -7.04 2.11
C LEU A 442 8.83 -6.68 3.59
N THR A 443 7.63 -6.21 3.94
CA THR A 443 7.28 -5.75 5.29
C THR A 443 6.44 -6.76 6.06
N GLY A 444 6.31 -8.00 5.57
CA GLY A 444 5.49 -9.06 6.19
C GLY A 444 4.37 -9.55 5.28
N ARG A 445 3.29 -10.08 5.88
CA ARG A 445 2.17 -10.65 5.13
C ARG A 445 1.36 -9.56 4.43
N LEU A 446 0.99 -9.81 3.17
CA LEU A 446 0.21 -8.89 2.35
C LEU A 446 -1.16 -9.52 2.06
N PRO A 447 -2.25 -9.04 2.69
CA PRO A 447 -3.59 -9.52 2.38
C PRO A 447 -4.07 -8.99 1.03
N ARG A 448 -4.77 -9.85 0.28
CA ARG A 448 -5.35 -9.61 -1.05
C ARG A 448 -6.71 -10.29 -1.17
N GLY A 449 -7.47 -9.94 -2.20
CA GLY A 449 -8.69 -10.67 -2.54
C GLY A 449 -9.01 -10.62 -4.03
N LYS A 450 -9.76 -11.62 -4.49
CA LYS A 450 -10.34 -11.70 -5.83
C LYS A 450 -11.86 -11.81 -5.78
N ILE A 451 -12.55 -11.39 -6.83
CA ILE A 451 -14.00 -11.54 -6.99
C ILE A 451 -14.35 -11.82 -8.46
N SER A 452 -15.42 -12.56 -8.73
CA SER A 452 -15.91 -12.78 -10.09
C SER A 452 -16.50 -11.48 -10.66
N LEU A 453 -16.19 -11.16 -11.93
CA LEU A 453 -16.69 -9.94 -12.57
C LEU A 453 -18.22 -9.92 -12.70
N PRO A 454 -18.92 -10.99 -13.11
CA PRO A 454 -20.38 -11.08 -13.06
C PRO A 454 -20.98 -10.63 -11.72
N ILE A 455 -20.42 -11.08 -10.60
CA ILE A 455 -20.89 -10.70 -9.25
C ILE A 455 -20.71 -9.21 -8.99
N LEU A 456 -19.57 -8.65 -9.43
CA LEU A 456 -19.28 -7.23 -9.34
C LEU A 456 -20.27 -6.41 -10.19
N ASN A 457 -20.57 -6.88 -11.40
CA ASN A 457 -21.52 -6.25 -12.33
C ASN A 457 -22.95 -6.29 -11.80
N ASP A 458 -23.37 -7.41 -11.21
CA ASP A 458 -24.68 -7.55 -10.56
C ASP A 458 -24.81 -6.55 -9.41
N ALA A 459 -23.77 -6.44 -8.57
CA ALA A 459 -23.73 -5.47 -7.49
C ALA A 459 -23.78 -4.02 -8.01
N GLN A 460 -23.02 -3.69 -9.06
CA GLN A 460 -23.07 -2.37 -9.71
C GLN A 460 -24.46 -2.06 -10.27
N THR A 461 -25.15 -3.05 -10.83
CA THR A 461 -26.51 -2.88 -11.37
C THR A 461 -27.49 -2.57 -10.24
N ILE A 462 -27.42 -3.31 -9.13
CA ILE A 462 -28.23 -3.03 -7.94
C ILE A 462 -27.93 -1.63 -7.38
N VAL A 463 -26.64 -1.25 -7.30
CA VAL A 463 -26.24 0.08 -6.83
C VAL A 463 -26.78 1.19 -7.74
N LYS A 464 -26.73 1.00 -9.06
CA LYS A 464 -27.32 1.93 -10.04
C LYS A 464 -28.80 2.18 -9.74
N GLU A 465 -29.58 1.11 -9.58
CA GLU A 465 -31.00 1.21 -9.26
C GLU A 465 -31.27 1.96 -7.94
N VAL A 466 -30.41 1.76 -6.92
CA VAL A 466 -30.52 2.52 -5.66
C VAL A 466 -30.21 4.00 -5.90
N VAL A 467 -29.13 4.32 -6.63
CA VAL A 467 -28.72 5.69 -6.94
C VAL A 467 -29.78 6.45 -7.73
N GLU A 468 -30.42 5.81 -8.72
CA GLU A 468 -31.51 6.39 -9.52
C GLU A 468 -32.74 6.74 -8.67
N GLY A 469 -32.96 6.01 -7.56
CA GLY A 469 -34.02 6.31 -6.59
C GLY A 469 -33.70 7.43 -5.60
N LEU A 470 -32.47 7.96 -5.57
CA LEU A 470 -32.02 8.99 -4.64
C LEU A 470 -32.14 10.40 -5.23
N LYS A 471 -32.54 11.36 -4.38
CA LYS A 471 -32.55 12.78 -4.77
C LYS A 471 -31.13 13.31 -4.98
N SER A 472 -30.98 14.30 -5.86
CA SER A 472 -29.73 15.03 -6.11
C SER A 472 -29.94 16.55 -5.93
N GLU A 473 -28.92 17.27 -5.48
CA GLU A 473 -29.05 18.68 -5.05
C GLU A 473 -29.18 19.68 -6.23
N ASN A 474 -28.85 19.29 -7.47
CA ASN A 474 -28.98 20.14 -8.66
C ASN A 474 -29.05 19.34 -9.98
N GLU A 475 -30.05 19.61 -10.82
CA GLU A 475 -30.08 19.24 -12.26
C GLU A 475 -29.40 20.31 -13.15
N ARG A 476 -28.96 21.44 -12.57
CA ARG A 476 -28.59 22.67 -13.30
C ARG A 476 -27.17 22.74 -13.87
N ARG A 477 -26.30 21.77 -13.59
CA ARG A 477 -24.92 21.71 -14.13
C ARG A 477 -24.60 20.31 -14.63
N GLN A 478 -25.15 19.96 -15.80
CA GLN A 478 -24.49 19.04 -16.71
C GLN A 478 -23.82 19.89 -17.78
N LYS A 479 -22.70 20.51 -17.43
CA LYS A 479 -21.86 21.23 -18.39
C LYS A 479 -20.43 20.76 -18.23
N SER A 480 -20.15 19.60 -18.79
CA SER A 480 -18.87 19.39 -19.46
C SER A 480 -19.15 18.54 -20.69
N ASP A 481 -18.77 19.03 -21.87
CA ASP A 481 -18.64 18.21 -23.09
C ASP A 481 -17.50 17.16 -22.95
N GLU A 482 -16.95 16.99 -21.74
CA GLU A 482 -15.83 16.14 -21.37
C GLU A 482 -16.30 14.96 -20.51
N CYS A 483 -15.77 13.78 -20.83
CA CYS A 483 -16.11 12.48 -20.22
C CYS A 483 -15.74 12.46 -18.72
N TYR A 484 -16.72 12.22 -17.85
CA TYR A 484 -16.49 11.96 -16.43
C TYR A 484 -15.68 10.64 -16.28
N PRO A 485 -14.44 10.69 -15.74
CA PRO A 485 -13.51 9.56 -15.81
C PRO A 485 -13.87 8.38 -14.89
N HIS A 486 -14.93 8.51 -14.09
CA HIS A 486 -15.37 7.49 -13.14
C HIS A 486 -16.82 7.05 -13.39
N ASP A 487 -17.32 7.18 -14.62
CA ASP A 487 -18.65 6.66 -14.93
C ASP A 487 -18.68 5.13 -14.75
N LEU A 488 -19.47 4.70 -13.76
CA LEU A 488 -19.61 3.30 -13.37
C LEU A 488 -20.73 2.59 -14.15
N PHE A 489 -21.62 3.33 -14.83
CA PHE A 489 -22.94 2.81 -15.20
C PHE A 489 -23.31 2.95 -16.67
N GLU A 490 -22.73 3.91 -17.39
CA GLU A 490 -23.03 4.12 -18.81
C GLU A 490 -21.89 3.61 -19.68
N ILE A 491 -22.10 2.43 -20.28
CA ILE A 491 -21.30 1.94 -21.41
C ILE A 491 -22.29 1.62 -22.51
N ASN A 492 -22.21 2.34 -23.63
CA ASN A 492 -23.20 2.24 -24.70
C ASN A 492 -22.71 1.33 -25.83
N ALA A 493 -23.55 0.41 -26.29
CA ALA A 493 -23.31 -0.31 -27.54
C ALA A 493 -23.49 0.67 -28.72
N THR A 494 -22.39 1.22 -29.24
CA THR A 494 -22.38 2.22 -30.31
C THR A 494 -21.84 1.64 -31.61
N LYS A 495 -22.35 2.11 -32.75
CA LYS A 495 -21.76 1.79 -34.07
C LYS A 495 -20.83 2.92 -34.47
N ASP A 496 -19.56 2.79 -34.12
CA ASP A 496 -18.53 3.82 -34.26
C ASP A 496 -17.90 3.83 -35.66
N TYR A 497 -17.82 2.66 -36.30
CA TYR A 497 -17.26 2.49 -37.64
C TYR A 497 -17.98 1.37 -38.40
N GLY A 498 -18.83 1.73 -39.36
CA GLY A 498 -19.67 0.75 -40.08
C GLY A 498 -20.67 0.10 -39.13
N ASP A 499 -20.65 -1.24 -39.04
CA ASP A 499 -21.44 -2.01 -38.09
C ASP A 499 -20.70 -2.33 -36.76
N ARG A 500 -19.48 -1.78 -36.57
CA ARG A 500 -18.58 -2.10 -35.43
C ARG A 500 -18.50 -1.00 -34.39
N SER A 501 -18.11 -1.40 -33.18
CA SER A 501 -17.71 -0.51 -32.08
C SER A 501 -16.18 -0.44 -31.96
N ILE A 502 -15.70 0.65 -31.37
CA ILE A 502 -14.27 0.86 -31.10
C ILE A 502 -14.05 1.06 -29.58
N VAL A 503 -13.14 0.28 -29.02
CA VAL A 503 -12.64 0.39 -27.64
C VAL A 503 -11.15 0.67 -27.68
N LEU A 504 -10.66 1.56 -26.80
CA LEU A 504 -9.25 1.93 -26.76
C LEU A 504 -8.63 1.54 -25.42
N VAL A 505 -7.40 1.02 -25.47
CA VAL A 505 -6.61 0.67 -24.29
C VAL A 505 -5.27 1.40 -24.35
N GLU A 506 -4.98 2.20 -23.32
CA GLU A 506 -3.78 3.03 -23.25
C GLU A 506 -3.11 3.00 -21.87
N GLY A 507 -1.92 3.57 -21.79
CA GLY A 507 -1.11 3.65 -20.57
C GLY A 507 0.18 2.84 -20.67
N LYS A 508 1.06 2.99 -19.67
CA LYS A 508 2.42 2.42 -19.71
C LYS A 508 2.44 0.89 -19.78
N ARG A 509 1.40 0.22 -19.27
CA ARG A 509 1.28 -1.24 -19.22
C ARG A 509 0.28 -1.81 -20.23
N SER A 510 -0.12 -1.01 -21.22
CA SER A 510 -1.11 -1.44 -22.22
C SER A 510 -0.62 -2.63 -23.05
N ILE A 511 0.69 -2.69 -23.35
CA ILE A 511 1.30 -3.82 -24.07
C ILE A 511 1.13 -5.10 -23.24
N GLN A 512 1.53 -5.10 -21.98
CA GLN A 512 1.47 -6.28 -21.11
C GLN A 512 0.03 -6.72 -20.87
N LEU A 513 -0.88 -5.79 -20.59
CA LEU A 513 -2.29 -6.14 -20.37
C LEU A 513 -2.90 -6.83 -21.59
N ILE A 514 -2.71 -6.24 -22.78
CA ILE A 514 -3.26 -6.80 -24.02
C ILE A 514 -2.55 -8.11 -24.38
N GLU A 515 -1.23 -8.19 -24.21
CA GLU A 515 -0.48 -9.42 -24.44
C GLU A 515 -0.97 -10.55 -23.53
N GLU A 516 -1.24 -10.30 -22.25
CA GLU A 516 -1.68 -11.36 -21.33
C GLU A 516 -3.18 -11.65 -21.37
N SER A 517 -4.01 -10.76 -21.93
CA SER A 517 -5.47 -10.94 -22.00
C SER A 517 -5.98 -11.44 -23.36
N THR A 518 -5.14 -11.48 -24.39
CA THR A 518 -5.49 -11.89 -25.76
C THR A 518 -4.81 -13.19 -26.18
N THR A 519 -5.41 -13.92 -27.13
CA THR A 519 -4.85 -15.18 -27.64
C THR A 519 -3.68 -15.02 -28.60
N ARG A 520 -3.50 -13.83 -29.20
CA ARG A 520 -2.45 -13.56 -30.19
C ARG A 520 -1.27 -12.85 -29.55
N LYS A 521 -0.10 -13.04 -30.12
CA LYS A 521 1.12 -12.34 -29.78
C LYS A 521 1.10 -10.95 -30.40
N ILE A 522 1.24 -9.89 -29.59
CA ILE A 522 1.16 -8.50 -30.04
C ILE A 522 2.48 -7.73 -29.87
N SER A 523 3.46 -8.29 -29.18
CA SER A 523 4.77 -7.66 -28.94
C SER A 523 5.48 -7.18 -30.20
N ASP A 524 5.25 -7.86 -31.33
CA ASP A 524 5.93 -7.61 -32.61
C ASP A 524 5.10 -6.68 -33.53
N LEU A 525 3.91 -6.27 -33.09
CA LEU A 525 2.99 -5.45 -33.86
C LEU A 525 3.55 -4.03 -34.04
N LYS A 526 3.67 -3.59 -35.30
CA LYS A 526 4.07 -2.22 -35.65
C LYS A 526 2.87 -1.30 -35.64
N TYR A 527 3.12 0.01 -35.66
CA TYR A 527 2.04 0.99 -35.75
C TYR A 527 1.29 0.85 -37.08
N GLY A 528 -0.02 0.70 -37.01
CA GLY A 528 -0.90 0.48 -38.15
C GLY A 528 -1.09 -0.98 -38.54
N ASP A 529 -0.32 -1.91 -37.99
CA ASP A 529 -0.57 -3.34 -38.18
C ASP A 529 -1.86 -3.72 -37.44
N VAL A 530 -2.61 -4.67 -38.03
CA VAL A 530 -3.88 -5.15 -37.49
C VAL A 530 -3.87 -6.68 -37.47
N ILE A 531 -4.38 -7.25 -36.38
CA ILE A 531 -4.47 -8.69 -36.15
C ILE A 531 -5.83 -9.07 -35.56
N GLU A 532 -6.37 -10.23 -35.93
CA GLU A 532 -7.59 -10.78 -35.31
C GLU A 532 -7.23 -11.57 -34.06
N THR A 533 -7.91 -11.30 -32.94
CA THR A 533 -7.66 -11.96 -31.65
C THR A 533 -8.93 -12.14 -30.83
N LEU A 534 -8.85 -12.96 -29.79
CA LEU A 534 -9.97 -13.35 -28.95
C LEU A 534 -9.69 -12.97 -27.49
N PHE A 535 -10.75 -12.62 -26.77
CA PHE A 535 -10.75 -12.42 -25.31
C PHE A 535 -11.66 -13.45 -24.65
N PHE A 536 -11.22 -14.01 -23.52
CA PHE A 536 -11.96 -15.00 -22.74
C PHE A 536 -12.18 -14.53 -21.30
N ASP A 537 -13.28 -14.98 -20.70
CA ASP A 537 -13.66 -14.68 -19.31
C ASP A 537 -13.10 -15.70 -18.30
N GLU A 538 -13.52 -15.60 -17.02
CA GLU A 538 -13.07 -16.50 -15.96
C GLU A 538 -13.65 -17.93 -16.03
N LYS A 539 -14.58 -18.16 -16.97
CA LYS A 539 -15.16 -19.47 -17.28
C LYS A 539 -14.64 -19.99 -18.62
N ASP A 540 -13.58 -19.38 -19.15
CA ASP A 540 -12.97 -19.75 -20.43
C ASP A 540 -13.96 -19.59 -21.62
N SER A 541 -14.96 -18.71 -21.47
CA SER A 541 -15.98 -18.40 -22.47
C SER A 541 -15.61 -17.15 -23.27
N LEU A 542 -15.90 -17.14 -24.57
CA LEU A 542 -15.60 -16.03 -25.48
C LEU A 542 -16.33 -14.75 -25.05
N ILE A 543 -15.58 -13.68 -24.82
CA ILE A 543 -16.10 -12.34 -24.56
C ILE A 543 -16.27 -11.56 -25.86
N ALA A 544 -15.23 -11.59 -26.70
CA ALA A 544 -15.19 -10.81 -27.93
C ALA A 544 -14.21 -11.41 -28.94
N HIS A 545 -14.63 -11.46 -30.21
CA HIS A 545 -13.75 -11.57 -31.36
C HIS A 545 -13.43 -10.16 -31.87
N THR A 546 -12.14 -9.81 -31.89
CA THR A 546 -11.68 -8.43 -32.05
C THR A 546 -10.63 -8.31 -33.14
N CYS A 547 -10.73 -7.30 -33.99
CA CYS A 547 -9.57 -6.81 -34.74
C CYS A 547 -8.81 -5.81 -33.87
N LEU A 548 -7.55 -6.10 -33.59
CA LEU A 548 -6.67 -5.33 -32.73
C LEU A 548 -5.64 -4.58 -33.56
N MET A 549 -5.57 -3.27 -33.38
CA MET A 549 -4.63 -2.39 -34.07
C MET A 549 -3.80 -1.61 -33.05
N LYS A 550 -2.50 -1.47 -33.31
CA LYS A 550 -1.61 -0.62 -32.50
C LYS A 550 -1.41 0.73 -33.19
N ILE A 551 -1.64 1.81 -32.46
CA ILE A 551 -1.38 3.18 -32.91
C ILE A 551 -0.52 3.93 -31.89
N LYS A 552 -0.01 5.08 -32.32
CA LYS A 552 0.63 6.05 -31.43
C LYS A 552 -0.36 7.18 -31.20
N ASP A 553 -0.71 7.42 -29.94
CA ASP A 553 -1.61 8.51 -29.60
C ASP A 553 -1.00 9.86 -30.00
N VAL A 554 -1.82 10.73 -30.61
CA VAL A 554 -1.34 11.98 -31.22
C VAL A 554 -0.98 13.03 -30.17
N GLU A 555 -1.66 13.03 -29.02
CA GLU A 555 -1.46 14.02 -27.97
C GLU A 555 -0.33 13.63 -27.02
N THR A 556 -0.34 12.38 -26.57
CA THR A 556 0.58 11.89 -25.55
C THR A 556 1.81 11.20 -26.13
N GLY A 557 1.75 10.74 -27.38
CA GLY A 557 2.80 9.95 -28.01
C GLY A 557 2.94 8.53 -27.46
N ASN A 558 2.03 8.08 -26.58
CA ASN A 558 2.06 6.76 -25.98
C ASN A 558 1.52 5.67 -26.92
N ASN A 559 1.85 4.40 -26.62
CA ASN A 559 1.22 3.26 -27.27
C ASN A 559 -0.26 3.19 -26.90
N MET A 560 -1.10 3.01 -27.91
CA MET A 560 -2.54 2.83 -27.75
C MET A 560 -3.00 1.66 -28.62
N PHE A 561 -3.83 0.80 -28.05
CA PHE A 561 -4.43 -0.33 -28.74
C PHE A 561 -5.89 -0.02 -29.03
N VAL A 562 -6.29 -0.24 -30.28
CA VAL A 562 -7.63 0.00 -30.80
C VAL A 562 -8.25 -1.36 -31.06
N LEU A 563 -9.33 -1.65 -30.36
CA LEU A 563 -10.09 -2.89 -30.40
C LEU A 563 -11.38 -2.64 -31.19
N ILE A 564 -11.51 -3.27 -32.35
CA ILE A 564 -12.69 -3.16 -33.22
C ILE A 564 -13.53 -4.41 -33.00
N VAL A 565 -14.73 -4.24 -32.47
CA VAL A 565 -15.57 -5.34 -31.98
C VAL A 565 -17.00 -5.24 -32.48
N HIS A 566 -17.75 -6.33 -32.35
CA HIS A 566 -19.20 -6.28 -32.56
C HIS A 566 -19.86 -5.45 -31.43
N PRO A 567 -20.90 -4.63 -31.71
CA PRO A 567 -21.54 -3.80 -30.69
C PRO A 567 -22.07 -4.56 -29.48
N ASP A 568 -22.54 -5.80 -29.69
CA ASP A 568 -23.05 -6.66 -28.60
C ASP A 568 -21.95 -7.09 -27.61
N ASP A 569 -20.69 -7.15 -28.06
CA ASP A 569 -19.55 -7.60 -27.24
C ASP A 569 -18.89 -6.44 -26.47
N LYS A 570 -19.07 -5.21 -26.95
CA LYS A 570 -18.39 -4.00 -26.46
C LYS A 570 -18.52 -3.83 -24.94
N VAL A 571 -19.73 -3.95 -24.41
CA VAL A 571 -20.01 -3.68 -22.99
C VAL A 571 -19.26 -4.65 -22.09
N ASN A 572 -19.31 -5.95 -22.40
CA ASN A 572 -18.63 -6.98 -21.61
C ASN A 572 -17.11 -6.85 -21.73
N LEU A 573 -16.59 -6.56 -22.92
CA LEU A 573 -15.16 -6.35 -23.13
C LEU A 573 -14.62 -5.15 -22.33
N VAL A 574 -15.32 -4.01 -22.36
CA VAL A 574 -14.91 -2.82 -21.59
C VAL A 574 -14.89 -3.13 -20.09
N LYS A 575 -15.95 -3.77 -19.57
CA LYS A 575 -16.01 -4.18 -18.16
C LYS A 575 -14.90 -5.17 -17.80
N TRP A 576 -14.62 -6.13 -18.67
CA TRP A 576 -13.54 -7.10 -18.48
C TRP A 576 -12.17 -6.43 -18.39
N LEU A 577 -11.83 -5.59 -19.37
CA LEU A 577 -10.53 -4.90 -19.40
C LEU A 577 -10.37 -3.91 -18.23
N ARG A 578 -11.43 -3.18 -17.85
CA ARG A 578 -11.43 -2.32 -16.66
C ARG A 578 -11.22 -3.15 -15.38
N GLY A 579 -11.94 -4.26 -15.23
CA GLY A 579 -11.79 -5.14 -14.07
C GLY A 579 -10.41 -5.80 -13.97
N LEU A 580 -9.80 -6.19 -15.10
CA LEU A 580 -8.42 -6.67 -15.16
C LEU A 580 -7.44 -5.57 -14.72
N SER A 581 -7.64 -4.33 -15.18
CA SER A 581 -6.85 -3.16 -14.81
C SER A 581 -6.89 -2.88 -13.30
N ASP A 582 -8.08 -2.95 -12.69
CA ASP A 582 -8.27 -2.81 -11.24
C ASP A 582 -7.54 -3.93 -10.47
N GLY A 583 -7.51 -5.13 -11.06
CA GLY A 583 -6.73 -6.27 -10.60
C GLY A 583 -7.38 -7.11 -9.50
N TYR A 584 -8.66 -6.87 -9.22
CA TYR A 584 -9.47 -7.62 -8.27
C TYR A 584 -10.27 -8.74 -8.94
N ILE A 585 -10.47 -8.71 -10.25
CA ILE A 585 -11.25 -9.76 -10.88
C ILE A 585 -10.47 -11.08 -10.93
N GLU A 586 -11.19 -12.16 -10.68
CA GLU A 586 -10.74 -13.52 -10.91
C GLU A 586 -10.84 -13.83 -12.40
N PHE A 587 -9.79 -14.42 -12.98
CA PHE A 587 -9.77 -14.92 -14.36
C PHE A 587 -9.16 -16.33 -14.46
N ASN A 588 -8.57 -16.86 -13.37
CA ASN A 588 -8.15 -18.26 -13.26
C ASN A 588 -8.58 -18.81 -11.90
N LYS A 589 -9.53 -19.74 -11.89
CA LYS A 589 -10.08 -20.30 -10.65
C LYS A 589 -9.11 -21.19 -9.87
N ASN A 590 -8.13 -21.75 -10.57
CA ASN A 590 -7.12 -22.66 -10.00
C ASN A 590 -5.92 -21.91 -9.41
N ASP A 591 -5.75 -20.64 -9.80
CA ASP A 591 -4.65 -19.81 -9.34
C ASP A 591 -5.13 -18.42 -8.91
N ILE A 592 -5.35 -18.29 -7.60
CA ILE A 592 -5.81 -17.06 -6.98
C ILE A 592 -4.74 -15.95 -6.95
N TYR A 593 -3.46 -16.29 -7.12
CA TYR A 593 -2.38 -15.31 -7.04
C TYR A 593 -2.29 -14.47 -8.32
N MET A 594 -2.62 -15.05 -9.48
CA MET A 594 -2.46 -14.40 -10.79
C MET A 594 -3.13 -13.01 -10.87
N LYS A 595 -2.41 -12.09 -11.50
CA LYS A 595 -2.90 -10.76 -11.85
C LYS A 595 -2.33 -10.37 -13.22
N ILE A 596 -3.23 -10.08 -14.17
CA ILE A 596 -2.86 -9.43 -15.43
C ILE A 596 -2.21 -8.08 -15.12
N GLU A 597 -1.14 -7.76 -15.84
CA GLU A 597 -0.43 -6.52 -15.65
C GLU A 597 -1.29 -5.30 -15.97
N GLY A 598 -1.30 -4.35 -15.04
CA GLY A 598 -1.98 -3.06 -15.13
C GLY A 598 -1.36 -2.08 -14.13
N PRO A 599 -1.88 -0.84 -14.01
CA PRO A 599 -3.14 -0.38 -14.59
C PRO A 599 -2.99 0.15 -16.02
N VAL A 600 -4.10 0.10 -16.75
CA VAL A 600 -4.34 0.73 -18.06
C VAL A 600 -5.62 1.56 -17.99
N ILE A 601 -5.79 2.45 -18.95
CA ILE A 601 -7.03 3.21 -19.15
C ILE A 601 -7.78 2.56 -20.32
N VAL A 602 -9.07 2.31 -20.12
CA VAL A 602 -9.98 1.75 -21.14
C VAL A 602 -11.03 2.80 -21.49
N ARG A 603 -10.96 3.33 -22.71
CA ARG A 603 -11.82 4.40 -23.20
C ARG A 603 -12.79 3.92 -24.27
N GLU A 604 -13.95 4.53 -24.29
CA GLU A 604 -14.85 4.45 -25.44
C GLU A 604 -14.42 5.42 -26.55
N PHE A 605 -14.75 5.10 -27.80
CA PHE A 605 -14.41 5.94 -28.94
C PHE A 605 -14.91 7.39 -28.81
N ALA A 606 -16.08 7.58 -28.19
CA ALA A 606 -16.67 8.90 -27.96
C ALA A 606 -15.77 9.82 -27.11
N GLU A 607 -15.00 9.26 -26.17
CA GLU A 607 -14.17 9.98 -25.20
C GLU A 607 -12.84 10.51 -25.78
N VAL A 608 -12.50 10.08 -26.98
CA VAL A 608 -11.20 10.37 -27.61
C VAL A 608 -11.24 11.70 -28.36
N CYS A 609 -10.12 12.43 -28.37
CA CYS A 609 -10.00 13.69 -29.08
C CYS A 609 -10.17 13.51 -30.60
N LYS A 610 -10.57 14.59 -31.29
CA LYS A 610 -10.84 14.59 -32.74
C LYS A 610 -9.61 14.16 -33.56
N GLY A 611 -8.40 14.54 -33.13
CA GLY A 611 -7.16 14.20 -33.82
C GLY A 611 -6.91 12.69 -33.84
N THR A 612 -6.95 12.04 -32.68
CA THR A 612 -6.79 10.59 -32.56
C THR A 612 -7.94 9.82 -33.25
N LYS A 613 -9.19 10.31 -33.18
CA LYS A 613 -10.32 9.74 -33.94
C LYS A 613 -10.04 9.70 -35.45
N ASN A 614 -9.61 10.81 -36.03
CA ASN A 614 -9.29 10.89 -37.46
C ASN A 614 -8.15 9.93 -37.85
N LEU A 615 -7.11 9.84 -37.01
CA LEU A 615 -6.01 8.89 -37.22
C LEU A 615 -6.52 7.44 -37.26
N ILE A 616 -7.34 7.06 -36.29
CA ILE A 616 -7.94 5.72 -36.21
C ILE A 616 -8.69 5.40 -37.51
N ILE A 617 -9.65 6.25 -37.88
CA ILE A 617 -10.48 6.03 -39.07
C ILE A 617 -9.63 5.93 -40.34
N SER A 618 -8.68 6.85 -40.52
CA SER A 618 -7.81 6.85 -41.71
C SER A 618 -6.91 5.60 -41.80
N THR A 619 -6.49 5.04 -40.66
CA THR A 619 -5.69 3.81 -40.63
C THR A 619 -6.57 2.60 -40.94
N LEU A 620 -7.80 2.54 -40.41
CA LEU A 620 -8.77 1.48 -40.71
C LEU A 620 -9.14 1.43 -42.19
N GLU A 621 -9.30 2.59 -42.83
CA GLU A 621 -9.58 2.67 -44.27
C GLU A 621 -8.39 2.16 -45.10
N LYS A 622 -7.16 2.44 -44.69
CA LYS A 622 -5.93 1.98 -45.37
C LYS A 622 -5.65 0.50 -45.16
N SER A 623 -5.99 -0.05 -44.00
CA SER A 623 -5.75 -1.46 -43.67
C SER A 623 -6.71 -2.42 -44.38
N GLY A 624 -7.73 -1.90 -45.08
CA GLY A 624 -8.70 -2.71 -45.82
C GLY A 624 -9.65 -3.50 -44.93
N ILE A 625 -9.78 -3.13 -43.64
CA ILE A 625 -10.75 -3.76 -42.73
C ILE A 625 -12.15 -3.41 -43.21
N ILE A 626 -12.83 -4.43 -43.74
CA ILE A 626 -14.15 -4.30 -44.33
C ILE A 626 -15.15 -3.97 -43.23
N LYS A 627 -16.06 -3.03 -43.53
CA LYS A 627 -17.14 -2.58 -42.63
C LYS A 627 -18.11 -3.69 -42.21
N GLU A 628 -18.08 -4.82 -42.91
CA GLU A 628 -18.92 -6.01 -42.69
C GLU A 628 -18.05 -7.24 -43.00
N LYS A 629 -17.68 -8.00 -41.96
CA LYS A 629 -17.01 -9.30 -42.09
C LYS A 629 -17.76 -10.27 -41.20
N GLU A 630 -18.26 -11.38 -41.75
CA GLU A 630 -18.92 -12.40 -40.93
C GLU A 630 -17.96 -12.93 -39.86
N ASN A 631 -18.45 -13.11 -38.64
CA ASN A 631 -17.65 -13.70 -37.56
C ASN A 631 -17.49 -15.21 -37.84
N PRO A 632 -16.29 -15.70 -38.20
CA PRO A 632 -16.09 -17.10 -38.61
C PRO A 632 -16.37 -18.08 -37.47
N ILE A 633 -16.28 -17.63 -36.21
CA ILE A 633 -16.49 -18.47 -35.02
C ILE A 633 -17.88 -18.28 -34.40
N LYS A 634 -18.83 -17.70 -35.14
CA LYS A 634 -20.19 -17.45 -34.66
C LYS A 634 -20.86 -18.74 -34.19
N GLY A 635 -21.31 -18.76 -32.94
CA GLY A 635 -21.98 -19.91 -32.31
C GLY A 635 -21.06 -20.79 -31.47
N LEU A 636 -19.74 -20.61 -31.55
CA LEU A 636 -18.76 -21.25 -30.67
C LEU A 636 -18.47 -20.33 -29.49
N ASN A 637 -18.47 -20.88 -28.27
CA ASN A 637 -18.27 -20.09 -27.04
C ASN A 637 -17.08 -20.56 -26.20
N GLU A 638 -16.77 -21.85 -26.19
CA GLU A 638 -15.71 -22.38 -25.31
C GLU A 638 -14.33 -22.28 -25.97
N VAL A 639 -13.31 -21.85 -25.22
CA VAL A 639 -11.93 -21.72 -25.72
C VAL A 639 -11.41 -22.99 -26.40
N LYS A 640 -11.76 -24.16 -25.87
CA LYS A 640 -11.30 -25.46 -26.38
C LYS A 640 -11.91 -25.77 -27.75
N GLU A 641 -13.22 -25.58 -27.89
CA GLU A 641 -13.95 -25.82 -29.15
C GLU A 641 -13.46 -24.87 -30.25
N ILE A 642 -13.24 -23.60 -29.91
CA ILE A 642 -12.72 -22.60 -30.85
C ILE A 642 -11.29 -22.95 -31.26
N PHE A 643 -10.44 -23.39 -30.33
CA PHE A 643 -9.07 -23.80 -30.64
C PHE A 643 -9.00 -25.03 -31.56
N GLU A 644 -9.86 -26.03 -31.33
CA GLU A 644 -9.92 -27.24 -32.16
C GLU A 644 -10.40 -26.94 -33.59
N SER A 645 -11.29 -25.95 -33.74
CA SER A 645 -11.87 -25.58 -35.03
C SER A 645 -11.05 -24.52 -35.79
N TYR A 646 -10.45 -23.57 -35.07
CA TYR A 646 -9.73 -22.40 -35.61
C TYR A 646 -8.42 -22.13 -34.85
N PRO A 647 -7.45 -23.05 -34.90
CA PRO A 647 -6.18 -22.91 -34.17
C PRO A 647 -5.37 -21.66 -34.59
N GLU A 648 -5.61 -21.11 -35.79
CA GLU A 648 -4.95 -19.90 -36.29
C GLU A 648 -5.20 -18.65 -35.44
N PHE A 649 -6.29 -18.60 -34.66
CA PHE A 649 -6.57 -17.49 -33.74
C PHE A 649 -5.74 -17.53 -32.45
N PHE A 650 -4.87 -18.54 -32.27
CA PHE A 650 -4.12 -18.75 -31.03
C PHE A 650 -2.61 -18.81 -31.27
N ASP A 651 -1.86 -17.91 -30.64
CA ASP A 651 -0.42 -18.03 -30.50
C ASP A 651 -0.08 -18.77 -29.20
N VAL A 652 -0.48 -20.04 -29.16
CA VAL A 652 -0.31 -20.98 -28.04
C VAL A 652 1.10 -21.10 -27.47
N LYS A 653 2.12 -20.76 -28.26
CA LYS A 653 3.51 -20.78 -27.81
C LYS A 653 3.88 -19.63 -26.88
N LYS A 654 3.10 -18.54 -26.80
CA LYS A 654 3.45 -17.42 -25.92
C LYS A 654 3.36 -17.81 -24.43
N PRO A 655 4.01 -17.05 -23.52
CA PRO A 655 4.13 -17.47 -22.12
C PRO A 655 2.80 -17.66 -21.39
N TYR A 656 1.82 -16.79 -21.67
CA TYR A 656 0.52 -16.81 -21.02
C TYR A 656 -0.55 -16.07 -21.85
N PHE A 657 -1.79 -16.55 -21.75
CA PHE A 657 -3.01 -15.77 -21.97
C PHE A 657 -4.19 -16.39 -21.20
N ILE A 658 -5.27 -15.63 -21.03
CA ILE A 658 -6.49 -16.11 -20.36
C ILE A 658 -7.14 -17.23 -21.20
N GLY A 659 -7.32 -18.41 -20.59
CA GLY A 659 -7.82 -19.61 -21.27
C GLY A 659 -6.73 -20.60 -21.73
N HIS A 660 -5.44 -20.25 -21.61
CA HIS A 660 -4.33 -21.09 -22.07
C HIS A 660 -4.31 -22.48 -21.43
N ASP A 661 -4.65 -22.59 -20.14
CA ASP A 661 -4.60 -23.85 -19.40
C ASP A 661 -5.58 -24.93 -19.91
N ARG A 662 -6.61 -24.53 -20.68
CA ARG A 662 -7.68 -25.42 -21.17
C ARG A 662 -7.36 -26.09 -22.49
N ILE A 663 -6.38 -25.57 -23.22
CA ILE A 663 -6.00 -26.09 -24.52
C ILE A 663 -4.77 -27.00 -24.35
N SER A 664 -5.02 -28.30 -24.21
CA SER A 664 -3.97 -29.32 -24.20
C SER A 664 -3.57 -29.63 -25.64
N ALA A 665 -2.72 -28.80 -26.22
CA ALA A 665 -2.36 -28.94 -27.60
C ALA A 665 -1.24 -30.00 -27.77
N ASN A 666 -1.43 -30.98 -28.67
CA ASN A 666 -0.40 -31.92 -29.15
C ASN A 666 0.63 -31.19 -30.04
N ILE A 667 1.25 -30.14 -29.49
CA ILE A 667 2.20 -29.29 -30.21
C ILE A 667 3.59 -29.85 -29.97
N GLY A 668 4.28 -30.18 -31.06
CA GLY A 668 5.65 -30.68 -31.02
C GLY A 668 6.60 -29.67 -30.35
N TYR A 669 7.42 -30.17 -29.43
CA TYR A 669 8.50 -29.44 -28.76
C TYR A 669 9.86 -30.16 -28.92
N GLU A 670 9.96 -31.04 -29.92
CA GLU A 670 11.05 -32.01 -30.12
C GLU A 670 12.45 -31.36 -30.21
N ASN A 671 12.52 -30.08 -30.60
CA ASN A 671 13.77 -29.33 -30.70
C ASN A 671 14.22 -28.68 -29.38
N LYS A 672 13.46 -28.82 -28.29
CA LYS A 672 13.79 -28.27 -26.98
C LYS A 672 14.38 -29.30 -26.05
N GLU A 673 15.32 -28.86 -25.24
CA GLU A 673 15.99 -29.69 -24.24
C GLU A 673 15.74 -29.18 -22.81
N THR A 674 15.74 -30.09 -21.83
CA THR A 674 15.83 -29.70 -20.42
C THR A 674 17.23 -29.15 -20.16
N PHE A 675 17.33 -28.00 -19.52
CA PHE A 675 18.63 -27.43 -19.18
C PHE A 675 19.36 -28.34 -18.19
N LYS A 676 20.58 -28.73 -18.58
CA LYS A 676 21.53 -29.44 -17.73
C LYS A 676 22.85 -28.72 -17.81
N TYR A 677 23.45 -28.48 -16.65
CA TYR A 677 24.75 -27.86 -16.56
C TYR A 677 25.63 -28.70 -15.63
N GLU A 678 26.74 -29.18 -16.16
CA GLU A 678 27.78 -29.83 -15.38
C GLU A 678 28.93 -28.83 -15.21
N ASP A 679 29.34 -28.62 -13.96
CA ASP A 679 30.51 -27.81 -13.66
C ASP A 679 31.75 -28.49 -14.26
N LYS A 680 32.44 -27.79 -15.15
CA LYS A 680 33.75 -28.21 -15.63
C LYS A 680 34.81 -27.61 -14.74
N GLU A 681 35.79 -28.41 -14.34
CA GLU A 681 37.02 -27.89 -13.74
C GLU A 681 37.75 -27.05 -14.80
N GLU A 682 37.62 -25.73 -14.69
CA GLU A 682 38.40 -24.77 -15.46
C GLU A 682 39.59 -24.29 -14.64
N ASP A 683 40.69 -23.94 -15.32
CA ASP A 683 41.83 -23.29 -14.69
C ASP A 683 41.39 -22.01 -13.97
N THR A 684 41.90 -21.82 -12.76
CA THR A 684 41.53 -20.66 -11.95
C THR A 684 42.00 -19.36 -12.60
N LYS A 685 41.05 -18.46 -12.87
CA LYS A 685 41.29 -17.15 -13.47
C LYS A 685 41.83 -16.16 -12.43
N LYS A 686 42.46 -15.08 -12.90
CA LYS A 686 42.95 -13.98 -12.04
C LYS A 686 42.03 -12.78 -12.17
N SER A 687 41.67 -12.14 -11.06
CA SER A 687 40.90 -10.88 -11.11
C SER A 687 41.72 -9.76 -11.75
N VAL A 688 41.06 -8.72 -12.26
CA VAL A 688 41.74 -7.55 -12.84
C VAL A 688 42.57 -6.78 -11.80
N LEU A 689 42.31 -7.00 -10.51
CA LEU A 689 43.02 -6.44 -9.37
C LEU A 689 44.03 -7.40 -8.74
N TYR A 690 44.25 -8.57 -9.34
CA TYR A 690 45.09 -9.63 -8.76
C TYR A 690 46.51 -9.16 -8.40
N GLU A 691 47.15 -8.37 -9.26
CA GLU A 691 48.48 -7.83 -8.98
C GLU A 691 48.44 -6.75 -7.88
N GLU A 692 47.35 -5.98 -7.74
CA GLU A 692 47.18 -5.03 -6.64
C GLU A 692 47.03 -5.75 -5.29
N HIS A 693 46.29 -6.87 -5.25
CA HIS A 693 46.15 -7.68 -4.05
C HIS A 693 47.46 -8.28 -3.58
N LYS A 694 48.31 -8.73 -4.51
CA LYS A 694 49.66 -9.21 -4.19
C LYS A 694 50.53 -8.12 -3.59
N LYS A 695 50.51 -6.92 -4.15
CA LYS A 695 51.26 -5.76 -3.61
C LYS A 695 50.84 -5.43 -2.18
N LEU A 696 49.56 -5.61 -1.87
CA LEU A 696 48.97 -5.38 -0.55
C LEU A 696 49.17 -6.56 0.42
N GLY A 697 49.89 -7.62 0.04
CA GLY A 697 50.19 -8.76 0.90
C GLY A 697 49.00 -9.70 1.15
N ALA A 698 47.99 -9.68 0.29
CA ALA A 698 46.79 -10.49 0.46
C ALA A 698 47.08 -12.00 0.41
N VAL A 699 46.38 -12.76 1.25
CA VAL A 699 46.34 -14.22 1.16
C VAL A 699 45.34 -14.60 0.08
N MET A 700 45.83 -15.18 -1.02
CA MET A 700 45.01 -15.55 -2.17
C MET A 700 44.53 -17.00 -2.07
N VAL A 701 43.26 -17.25 -2.38
CA VAL A 701 42.64 -18.58 -2.42
C VAL A 701 41.87 -18.80 -3.72
N ASP A 702 41.61 -20.07 -4.03
CA ASP A 702 40.66 -20.42 -5.08
C ASP A 702 39.23 -20.23 -4.57
N PHE A 703 38.47 -19.38 -5.25
CA PHE A 703 37.07 -19.12 -4.92
C PHE A 703 36.28 -18.92 -6.21
N ALA A 704 35.27 -19.76 -6.43
CA ALA A 704 34.35 -19.67 -7.59
C ALA A 704 35.08 -19.63 -8.96
N GLY A 705 36.20 -20.34 -9.10
CA GLY A 705 37.01 -20.33 -10.33
C GLY A 705 37.96 -19.13 -10.47
N TRP A 706 38.12 -18.30 -9.44
CA TRP A 706 39.01 -17.13 -9.42
C TRP A 706 40.00 -17.17 -8.25
N LYS A 707 41.21 -16.65 -8.47
CA LYS A 707 42.18 -16.37 -7.40
C LYS A 707 41.79 -15.05 -6.72
N MET A 708 41.24 -15.13 -5.51
CA MET A 708 40.69 -13.99 -4.77
C MET A 708 41.35 -13.82 -3.38
N PRO A 709 41.43 -12.59 -2.84
CA PRO A 709 41.95 -12.35 -1.50
C PRO A 709 40.96 -12.84 -0.44
N VAL A 710 41.36 -13.81 0.39
CA VAL A 710 40.52 -14.27 1.52
C VAL A 710 40.67 -13.35 2.74
N ARG A 711 41.86 -12.76 2.90
CA ARG A 711 42.21 -11.77 3.93
C ARG A 711 43.48 -11.01 3.54
N TYR A 712 43.66 -9.83 4.10
CA TYR A 712 44.88 -9.02 4.07
C TYR A 712 45.53 -9.02 5.46
N GLU A 713 44.75 -8.76 6.50
CA GLU A 713 45.16 -8.80 7.90
C GLU A 713 44.44 -9.98 8.60
N GLY A 714 43.50 -9.68 9.49
CA GLY A 714 42.61 -10.62 10.16
C GLY A 714 41.15 -10.43 9.74
N ILE A 715 40.41 -11.54 9.62
CA ILE A 715 38.97 -11.52 9.25
C ILE A 715 38.16 -10.65 10.23
N ILE A 716 38.46 -10.72 11.52
CA ILE A 716 37.78 -9.94 12.56
C ILE A 716 38.14 -8.45 12.43
N ASP A 717 39.40 -8.10 12.23
CA ASP A 717 39.84 -6.70 12.08
C ASP A 717 39.23 -6.05 10.84
N GLU A 718 39.18 -6.80 9.74
CA GLU A 718 38.51 -6.40 8.49
C GLU A 718 37.00 -6.24 8.69
N HIS A 719 36.34 -7.16 9.41
CA HIS A 719 34.92 -7.06 9.76
C HIS A 719 34.63 -5.78 10.57
N ILE A 720 35.41 -5.53 11.63
CA ILE A 720 35.29 -4.34 12.48
C ILE A 720 35.48 -3.07 11.63
N THR A 721 36.47 -3.08 10.73
CA THR A 721 36.75 -1.95 9.85
C THR A 721 35.54 -1.57 9.00
N VAL A 722 34.80 -2.55 8.45
CA VAL A 722 33.60 -2.28 7.65
C VAL A 722 32.47 -1.71 8.50
N ARG A 723 32.24 -2.26 9.69
CA ARG A 723 31.18 -1.84 10.61
C ARG A 723 31.41 -0.42 11.16
N GLN A 724 32.66 -0.04 11.40
CA GLN A 724 33.02 1.24 12.02
C GLN A 724 33.35 2.33 10.99
N ASN A 725 33.97 1.96 9.87
CA ASN A 725 34.54 2.89 8.89
C ASN A 725 34.01 2.57 7.48
N ALA A 726 34.85 2.01 6.62
CA ALA A 726 34.51 1.53 5.30
C ALA A 726 35.49 0.42 4.90
N GLY A 727 35.04 -0.49 4.04
CA GLY A 727 35.88 -1.51 3.42
C GLY A 727 35.74 -1.52 1.91
N LEU A 728 36.85 -1.70 1.21
CA LEU A 728 36.90 -1.81 -0.25
C LEU A 728 37.06 -3.28 -0.66
N PHE A 729 36.13 -3.78 -1.46
CA PHE A 729 36.02 -5.18 -1.85
C PHE A 729 36.23 -5.36 -3.36
N ASP A 730 37.07 -6.33 -3.72
CA ASP A 730 37.15 -6.81 -5.10
C ASP A 730 36.00 -7.79 -5.36
N ILE A 731 35.00 -7.31 -6.10
CA ILE A 731 33.91 -8.13 -6.63
C ILE A 731 33.96 -8.21 -8.16
N SER A 732 35.13 -7.97 -8.77
CA SER A 732 35.30 -7.95 -10.23
C SER A 732 35.15 -9.32 -10.89
N HIS A 733 35.20 -10.37 -10.07
CA HIS A 733 34.96 -11.76 -10.44
C HIS A 733 33.48 -12.08 -10.72
N MET A 734 32.52 -11.27 -10.24
CA MET A 734 31.09 -11.44 -10.52
C MET A 734 30.80 -11.34 -12.03
N GLY A 735 29.72 -11.97 -12.51
CA GLY A 735 29.29 -11.87 -13.90
C GLY A 735 28.48 -10.59 -14.14
N VAL A 736 28.65 -9.96 -15.30
CA VAL A 736 27.90 -8.74 -15.67
C VAL A 736 27.41 -8.86 -17.10
N PHE A 737 26.10 -8.91 -17.29
CA PHE A 737 25.47 -9.05 -18.60
C PHE A 737 24.68 -7.79 -18.95
N SER A 738 24.77 -7.35 -20.20
CA SER A 738 23.85 -6.39 -20.78
C SER A 738 22.69 -7.15 -21.40
N VAL A 739 21.47 -6.68 -21.18
CA VAL A 739 20.26 -7.19 -21.84
C VAL A 739 19.52 -6.01 -22.43
N SER A 740 19.47 -5.93 -23.75
CA SER A 740 18.95 -4.76 -24.48
C SER A 740 18.11 -5.15 -25.70
N GLY A 741 17.47 -4.15 -26.31
CA GLY A 741 16.65 -4.33 -27.51
C GLY A 741 15.16 -4.49 -27.20
N PRO A 742 14.28 -4.46 -28.22
CA PRO A 742 12.83 -4.23 -28.06
C PRO A 742 12.07 -5.27 -27.22
N HIS A 743 12.68 -6.41 -26.89
CA HIS A 743 12.10 -7.47 -26.06
C HIS A 743 12.89 -7.71 -24.76
N ALA A 744 13.82 -6.82 -24.38
CA ALA A 744 14.63 -6.99 -23.18
C ALA A 744 13.76 -7.08 -21.92
N THR A 745 12.76 -6.20 -21.79
CA THR A 745 11.83 -6.18 -20.66
C THR A 745 11.02 -7.48 -20.59
N SER A 746 10.37 -7.88 -21.67
CA SER A 746 9.52 -9.09 -21.69
C SER A 746 10.33 -10.38 -21.55
N PHE A 747 11.55 -10.44 -22.10
CA PHE A 747 12.47 -11.54 -21.88
C PHE A 747 12.85 -11.66 -20.40
N LEU A 748 13.31 -10.58 -19.77
CA LEU A 748 13.68 -10.56 -18.36
C LEU A 748 12.48 -10.84 -17.44
N ASP A 749 11.29 -10.36 -17.79
CA ASP A 749 10.08 -10.72 -17.05
C ASP A 749 9.75 -12.21 -17.20
N THR A 750 10.12 -12.86 -18.29
CA THR A 750 9.91 -14.30 -18.45
C THR A 750 10.90 -15.12 -17.61
N VAL A 751 12.19 -14.76 -17.65
CA VAL A 751 13.26 -15.56 -17.01
C VAL A 751 13.52 -15.22 -15.55
N THR A 752 12.95 -14.12 -15.04
CA THR A 752 13.16 -13.69 -13.65
C THR A 752 11.88 -13.69 -12.82
N SER A 753 12.02 -13.97 -11.52
CA SER A 753 10.88 -14.09 -10.59
C SER A 753 10.22 -12.76 -10.17
N ASN A 754 10.75 -11.62 -10.61
CA ASN A 754 10.30 -10.27 -10.22
C ASN A 754 9.92 -9.45 -11.46
N TYR A 755 9.15 -8.37 -11.31
CA TYR A 755 8.76 -7.52 -12.44
C TYR A 755 9.87 -6.52 -12.77
N VAL A 756 10.53 -6.65 -13.90
CA VAL A 756 11.60 -5.72 -14.29
C VAL A 756 11.06 -4.39 -14.79
N ASP A 757 9.87 -4.37 -15.40
CA ASP A 757 9.27 -3.12 -15.87
C ASP A 757 8.79 -2.20 -14.74
N TRP A 758 8.71 -2.71 -13.50
CA TRP A 758 8.36 -1.92 -12.33
C TRP A 758 9.50 -1.02 -11.86
N LEU A 759 10.75 -1.34 -12.25
CA LEU A 759 11.90 -0.48 -12.04
C LEU A 759 11.72 0.83 -12.82
N LYS A 760 11.97 1.97 -12.19
CA LYS A 760 12.23 3.20 -12.92
C LYS A 760 13.66 3.19 -13.45
N ILE A 761 13.92 4.03 -14.45
CA ILE A 761 15.29 4.28 -14.91
C ILE A 761 16.12 4.81 -13.73
N GLY A 762 17.26 4.17 -13.45
CA GLY A 762 18.09 4.47 -12.28
C GLY A 762 17.80 3.61 -11.05
N GLU A 763 16.85 2.68 -11.10
CA GLU A 763 16.56 1.73 -10.02
C GLU A 763 17.14 0.34 -10.31
N SER A 764 17.38 -0.42 -9.24
CA SER A 764 17.79 -1.82 -9.29
C SER A 764 16.90 -2.70 -8.41
N GLN A 765 16.85 -4.00 -8.71
CA GLN A 765 16.16 -4.97 -7.87
C GLN A 765 16.83 -6.32 -7.83
N TYR A 766 16.64 -6.99 -6.69
CA TYR A 766 17.00 -8.37 -6.49
C TYR A 766 15.92 -9.29 -7.10
N SER A 767 16.35 -10.38 -7.73
CA SER A 767 15.49 -11.36 -8.43
C SER A 767 16.17 -12.72 -8.50
N TYR A 768 15.46 -13.73 -8.99
CA TYR A 768 15.99 -15.09 -9.16
C TYR A 768 15.89 -15.55 -10.61
N LEU A 769 16.91 -16.29 -11.05
CA LEU A 769 16.83 -17.20 -12.18
C LEU A 769 16.47 -18.58 -11.64
N LEU A 770 15.36 -19.14 -12.12
CA LEU A 770 14.88 -20.46 -11.71
C LEU A 770 14.82 -21.39 -12.92
N ASP A 771 14.98 -22.68 -12.68
CA ASP A 771 14.62 -23.70 -13.66
C ASP A 771 13.10 -24.00 -13.62
N PRO A 772 12.54 -24.77 -14.57
CA PRO A 772 11.11 -25.09 -14.58
C PRO A 772 10.60 -25.84 -13.33
N ASP A 773 11.48 -26.51 -12.59
CA ASP A 773 11.18 -27.20 -11.31
C ASP A 773 11.31 -26.26 -10.09
N GLY A 774 11.52 -24.96 -10.34
CA GLY A 774 11.65 -23.93 -9.32
C GLY A 774 12.92 -24.08 -8.47
N ASN A 775 13.95 -24.75 -8.98
CA ASN A 775 15.27 -24.79 -8.35
C ASN A 775 16.03 -23.52 -8.73
N VAL A 776 16.85 -23.03 -7.80
CA VAL A 776 17.58 -21.78 -8.00
C VAL A 776 18.79 -22.03 -8.89
N ILE A 777 18.76 -21.44 -10.08
CA ILE A 777 19.92 -21.38 -10.98
C ILE A 777 20.91 -20.36 -10.41
N ASP A 778 20.42 -19.16 -10.14
CA ASP A 778 21.16 -18.09 -9.46
C ASP A 778 20.23 -17.04 -8.82
N ASP A 779 20.76 -16.27 -7.88
CA ASP A 779 20.18 -15.01 -7.42
C ASP A 779 20.92 -13.81 -8.02
N ILE A 780 20.18 -12.81 -8.50
CA ILE A 780 20.70 -11.78 -9.39
C ILE A 780 20.27 -10.37 -8.98
N MET A 781 21.02 -9.36 -9.42
CA MET A 781 20.63 -7.96 -9.36
C MET A 781 20.41 -7.41 -10.77
N VAL A 782 19.22 -6.86 -11.02
CA VAL A 782 18.83 -6.25 -12.30
C VAL A 782 18.82 -4.72 -12.15
N TYR A 783 19.44 -4.00 -13.07
CA TYR A 783 19.55 -2.55 -13.11
C TYR A 783 18.89 -2.01 -14.37
N ARG A 784 17.92 -1.08 -14.26
CA ARG A 784 17.27 -0.47 -15.42
C ARG A 784 17.98 0.80 -15.86
N LEU A 785 18.75 0.72 -16.94
CA LEU A 785 19.56 1.81 -17.48
C LEU A 785 18.76 2.80 -18.33
N ALA A 786 17.84 2.27 -19.15
CA ALA A 786 16.93 3.04 -19.99
C ALA A 786 15.69 2.19 -20.30
N VAL A 787 14.83 2.67 -21.21
CA VAL A 787 13.77 1.85 -21.79
C VAL A 787 14.43 0.73 -22.61
N GLU A 788 14.07 -0.54 -22.34
CA GLU A 788 14.63 -1.71 -23.03
C GLU A 788 16.17 -1.86 -22.94
N ASP A 789 16.79 -1.36 -21.86
CA ASP A 789 18.24 -1.46 -21.62
C ASP A 789 18.53 -1.73 -20.14
N TYR A 790 19.11 -2.89 -19.85
CA TYR A 790 19.33 -3.41 -18.51
C TYR A 790 20.74 -3.98 -18.32
N ILE A 791 21.23 -3.92 -17.08
CA ILE A 791 22.38 -4.73 -16.63
C ILE A 791 21.88 -5.79 -15.66
N VAL A 792 22.36 -7.01 -15.80
CA VAL A 792 22.16 -8.11 -14.87
C VAL A 792 23.51 -8.50 -14.28
N VAL A 793 23.63 -8.42 -12.95
CA VAL A 793 24.80 -8.87 -12.20
C VAL A 793 24.47 -10.23 -11.58
N VAL A 794 25.33 -11.22 -11.84
CA VAL A 794 25.18 -12.61 -11.41
C VAL A 794 26.35 -13.06 -10.53
N ASN A 795 26.15 -14.11 -9.75
CA ASN A 795 27.20 -14.65 -8.90
C ASN A 795 28.36 -15.23 -9.72
N ALA A 796 29.59 -15.04 -9.24
CA ALA A 796 30.81 -15.43 -9.97
C ALA A 796 30.87 -16.92 -10.29
N ALA A 797 30.41 -17.78 -9.38
CA ALA A 797 30.40 -19.23 -9.58
C ALA A 797 29.45 -19.66 -10.71
N ASN A 798 28.48 -18.81 -11.04
CA ASN A 798 27.38 -19.14 -11.94
C ASN A 798 27.50 -18.42 -13.29
N GLU A 799 28.47 -17.53 -13.51
CA GLU A 799 28.60 -16.69 -14.71
C GLU A 799 28.39 -17.49 -16.03
N THR A 800 29.12 -18.60 -16.22
CA THR A 800 29.00 -19.42 -17.43
C THR A 800 27.65 -20.15 -17.51
N LYS A 801 27.14 -20.63 -16.38
CA LYS A 801 25.84 -21.34 -16.28
C LYS A 801 24.70 -20.39 -16.62
N ASP A 802 24.70 -19.19 -16.05
CA ASP A 802 23.65 -18.19 -16.20
C ASP A 802 23.64 -17.61 -17.60
N PHE A 803 24.83 -17.32 -18.16
CA PHE A 803 24.93 -16.87 -19.54
C PHE A 803 24.41 -17.92 -20.52
N ARG A 804 24.74 -19.20 -20.32
CA ARG A 804 24.20 -20.31 -21.13
C ARG A 804 22.70 -20.47 -20.97
N TRP A 805 22.20 -20.43 -19.74
CA TRP A 805 20.77 -20.51 -19.45
C TRP A 805 20.02 -19.37 -20.15
N MET A 806 20.41 -18.11 -19.92
CA MET A 806 19.75 -16.95 -20.50
C MET A 806 19.82 -16.96 -22.02
N THR A 807 20.98 -17.23 -22.63
CA THR A 807 21.11 -17.26 -24.10
C THR A 807 20.38 -18.44 -24.74
N GLY A 808 20.31 -19.59 -24.08
CA GLY A 808 19.57 -20.75 -24.56
C GLY A 808 18.06 -20.62 -24.41
N VAL A 809 17.56 -19.97 -23.35
CA VAL A 809 16.15 -19.56 -23.27
C VAL A 809 15.84 -18.52 -24.34
N ASN A 810 16.75 -17.55 -24.53
CA ASN A 810 16.61 -16.50 -25.54
C ASN A 810 16.54 -17.06 -26.98
N SER A 811 17.24 -18.15 -27.27
CA SER A 811 17.19 -18.83 -28.58
C SER A 811 16.05 -19.83 -28.72
N GLY A 812 15.24 -20.05 -27.68
CA GLY A 812 14.17 -21.04 -27.66
C GLY A 812 14.64 -22.50 -27.51
N LYS A 813 15.90 -22.72 -27.14
CA LYS A 813 16.52 -24.05 -26.97
C LYS A 813 15.99 -24.81 -25.76
N TYR A 814 15.74 -24.11 -24.65
CA TYR A 814 15.39 -24.75 -23.37
C TYR A 814 13.89 -24.81 -23.11
N ILE A 815 13.46 -25.88 -22.45
CA ILE A 815 12.13 -25.96 -21.84
C ILE A 815 12.06 -24.96 -20.68
N ILE A 816 11.04 -24.09 -20.71
CA ILE A 816 10.79 -23.06 -19.68
C ILE A 816 9.56 -23.33 -18.82
N ASP A 817 8.78 -24.34 -19.17
CA ASP A 817 7.58 -24.78 -18.45
C ASP A 817 7.44 -26.30 -18.64
N ASN A 818 7.48 -27.06 -17.54
CA ASN A 818 7.36 -28.53 -17.59
C ASN A 818 5.94 -28.99 -17.96
N ARG A 819 4.91 -28.19 -17.64
CA ARG A 819 3.52 -28.51 -17.94
C ARG A 819 3.19 -28.21 -19.41
N TYR A 820 3.80 -27.17 -19.96
CA TYR A 820 3.61 -26.74 -21.35
C TYR A 820 4.96 -26.53 -22.07
N PRO A 821 5.69 -27.60 -22.43
CA PRO A 821 7.07 -27.50 -22.93
C PRO A 821 7.23 -26.70 -24.23
N TYR A 822 6.16 -26.57 -25.01
CA TYR A 822 6.14 -25.78 -26.23
C TYR A 822 6.19 -24.26 -26.00
N LYS A 823 5.98 -23.75 -24.77
CA LYS A 823 6.03 -22.31 -24.47
C LYS A 823 7.39 -21.68 -24.79
N GLU A 824 7.34 -20.50 -25.40
CA GLU A 824 8.46 -19.69 -25.87
C GLU A 824 8.35 -18.28 -25.28
N ILE A 825 9.47 -17.57 -25.25
CA ILE A 825 9.52 -16.15 -24.88
C ILE A 825 8.80 -15.29 -25.94
N LEU A 826 8.36 -14.09 -25.55
CA LEU A 826 7.70 -13.16 -26.47
C LEU A 826 8.66 -12.60 -27.54
N GLY A 827 9.96 -12.62 -27.36
CA GLY A 827 10.89 -12.16 -28.37
C GLY A 827 12.31 -12.21 -27.87
N GLN A 828 13.25 -12.17 -28.81
CA GLN A 828 14.66 -12.27 -28.47
C GLN A 828 15.19 -10.91 -28.01
N ALA A 829 15.95 -10.91 -26.92
CA ALA A 829 16.75 -9.79 -26.47
C ALA A 829 18.19 -9.92 -26.97
N GLU A 830 18.90 -8.80 -27.05
CA GLU A 830 20.35 -8.79 -27.24
C GLU A 830 21.02 -9.01 -25.88
N ILE A 831 21.78 -10.10 -25.74
CA ILE A 831 22.47 -10.45 -24.50
C ILE A 831 23.98 -10.44 -24.76
N LEU A 832 24.70 -9.62 -24.00
CA LEU A 832 26.16 -9.48 -24.10
C LEU A 832 26.80 -9.67 -22.74
N ASN A 833 27.81 -10.55 -22.64
CA ASN A 833 28.67 -10.61 -21.46
C ASN A 833 29.63 -9.41 -21.47
N LEU A 834 29.47 -8.49 -20.52
CA LEU A 834 30.29 -7.28 -20.41
C LEU A 834 31.70 -7.53 -19.87
N LYS A 835 32.04 -8.75 -19.49
CA LYS A 835 33.40 -9.17 -19.16
C LYS A 835 34.15 -9.79 -20.35
N ASP A 836 33.46 -10.13 -21.44
CA ASP A 836 34.12 -10.58 -22.66
C ASP A 836 34.87 -9.38 -23.28
N PRO A 837 36.15 -9.52 -23.67
CA PRO A 837 36.89 -8.47 -24.37
C PRO A 837 36.16 -7.89 -25.59
N LYS A 838 35.27 -8.65 -26.23
CA LYS A 838 34.41 -8.20 -27.34
C LYS A 838 33.44 -7.09 -26.95
N ALA A 839 33.15 -6.89 -25.67
CA ALA A 839 32.31 -5.78 -25.21
C ALA A 839 32.96 -4.40 -25.45
N GLY A 840 34.28 -4.34 -25.68
CA GLY A 840 35.00 -3.09 -25.96
C GLY A 840 34.70 -2.02 -24.92
N HIS A 841 34.40 -0.79 -25.36
CA HIS A 841 34.08 0.34 -24.48
C HIS A 841 32.89 0.08 -23.51
N LYS A 842 32.01 -0.87 -23.83
CA LYS A 842 30.88 -1.21 -22.96
C LYS A 842 31.30 -2.09 -21.79
N ALA A 843 32.50 -2.68 -21.80
CA ALA A 843 32.93 -3.63 -20.77
C ALA A 843 32.76 -3.07 -19.35
N LYS A 844 32.33 -3.94 -18.44
CA LYS A 844 32.08 -3.59 -17.04
C LYS A 844 32.52 -4.73 -16.12
N ILE A 845 33.18 -4.33 -15.04
CA ILE A 845 33.40 -5.14 -13.84
C ILE A 845 32.86 -4.37 -12.64
N ASN A 846 32.78 -5.03 -11.49
CA ASN A 846 32.24 -4.45 -10.28
C ASN A 846 33.33 -4.34 -9.19
N ILE A 847 33.31 -3.26 -8.41
CA ILE A 847 34.01 -3.16 -7.11
C ILE A 847 33.03 -2.61 -6.08
N ALA A 848 33.25 -2.83 -4.78
CA ALA A 848 32.33 -2.34 -3.76
C ALA A 848 33.03 -1.62 -2.62
N ILE A 849 32.43 -0.52 -2.14
CA ILE A 849 32.84 0.20 -0.94
C ILE A 849 31.69 0.18 0.07
N GLN A 850 31.86 -0.50 1.19
CA GLN A 850 30.78 -0.76 2.16
C GLN A 850 31.15 -0.23 3.55
N GLY A 851 30.21 0.42 4.24
CA GLY A 851 30.40 0.97 5.58
C GLY A 851 29.91 2.42 5.71
N PRO A 852 29.74 2.90 6.95
CA PRO A 852 29.21 4.25 7.23
C PRO A 852 30.01 5.39 6.56
N LYS A 853 31.29 5.20 6.26
CA LYS A 853 32.15 6.22 5.61
C LYS A 853 32.20 6.14 4.09
N SER A 854 31.52 5.19 3.46
CA SER A 854 31.60 5.01 2.00
C SER A 854 31.18 6.25 1.20
N LEU A 855 30.10 6.93 1.59
CA LEU A 855 29.64 8.13 0.90
C LEU A 855 30.66 9.27 1.02
N ASP A 856 31.15 9.54 2.24
CA ASP A 856 32.13 10.59 2.51
C ASP A 856 33.37 10.43 1.63
N ILE A 857 33.87 9.20 1.50
CA ILE A 857 35.04 8.86 0.67
C ILE A 857 34.75 9.08 -0.82
N LEU A 858 33.61 8.60 -1.33
CA LEU A 858 33.28 8.78 -2.75
C LEU A 858 33.09 10.25 -3.14
N LEU A 859 32.55 11.08 -2.23
CA LEU A 859 32.40 12.51 -2.47
C LEU A 859 33.74 13.24 -2.64
N GLN A 860 34.82 12.75 -2.02
CA GLN A 860 36.16 13.37 -2.16
C GLN A 860 36.79 13.16 -3.53
N ILE A 861 36.37 12.12 -4.25
CA ILE A 861 36.95 11.77 -5.55
C ILE A 861 36.08 12.23 -6.73
N ILE A 862 34.98 12.94 -6.46
CA ILE A 862 34.12 13.58 -7.47
C ILE A 862 34.53 15.04 -7.62
N GLU A 863 34.74 15.48 -8.85
CA GLU A 863 35.15 16.86 -9.17
C GLU A 863 33.95 17.79 -9.34
N ASP A 864 32.86 17.31 -9.96
CA ASP A 864 31.65 18.10 -10.23
C ASP A 864 30.71 18.14 -9.01
N GLU A 865 30.44 19.35 -8.49
CA GLU A 865 29.53 19.57 -7.37
C GLU A 865 28.10 19.06 -7.63
N ARG A 866 27.63 19.09 -8.87
CA ARG A 866 26.32 18.53 -9.23
C ARG A 866 26.31 17.01 -9.10
N GLU A 867 27.40 16.34 -9.45
CA GLU A 867 27.52 14.88 -9.29
C GLU A 867 27.63 14.48 -7.81
N LYS A 868 28.27 15.30 -6.97
CA LYS A 868 28.26 15.12 -5.50
C LYS A 868 26.84 15.13 -4.95
N VAL A 869 26.07 16.15 -5.31
CA VAL A 869 24.66 16.26 -4.93
C VAL A 869 23.86 15.08 -5.47
N LYS A 870 24.14 14.64 -6.70
CA LYS A 870 23.47 13.48 -7.31
C LYS A 870 23.72 12.21 -6.48
N LEU A 871 24.97 11.92 -6.11
CA LEU A 871 25.33 10.74 -5.32
C LEU A 871 24.74 10.77 -3.90
N SER A 872 24.71 11.94 -3.26
CA SER A 872 24.19 12.09 -1.89
C SER A 872 22.69 11.81 -1.78
N HIS A 873 21.95 11.88 -2.89
CA HIS A 873 20.50 11.62 -2.94
C HIS A 873 20.13 10.22 -3.41
N VAL A 874 21.10 9.38 -3.81
CA VAL A 874 20.84 8.00 -4.24
C VAL A 874 20.31 7.17 -3.07
N LYS A 875 19.09 6.64 -3.20
CA LYS A 875 18.48 5.78 -2.18
C LYS A 875 18.95 4.34 -2.32
N LYS A 876 18.70 3.52 -1.30
CA LYS A 876 19.01 2.08 -1.36
C LYS A 876 18.31 1.48 -2.58
N THR A 877 19.03 0.62 -3.33
CA THR A 877 18.59 0.04 -4.62
C THR A 877 18.31 1.05 -5.73
N GLU A 878 18.90 2.25 -5.67
CA GLU A 878 19.03 3.17 -6.79
C GLU A 878 20.50 3.27 -7.22
N PHE A 879 20.74 3.79 -8.42
CA PHE A 879 22.07 4.06 -8.96
C PHE A 879 22.11 5.33 -9.77
N THR A 880 23.33 5.82 -10.01
CA THR A 880 23.57 6.98 -10.84
C THR A 880 24.79 6.78 -11.73
N ARG A 881 24.81 7.44 -12.89
CA ARG A 881 26.00 7.61 -13.73
C ARG A 881 26.69 8.91 -13.36
N ILE A 882 27.96 8.82 -12.97
CA ILE A 882 28.84 9.94 -12.56
C ILE A 882 30.29 9.64 -12.90
N LYS A 883 31.18 10.63 -12.76
CA LYS A 883 32.62 10.46 -12.90
C LYS A 883 33.34 10.43 -11.56
N LEU A 884 34.13 9.39 -11.33
CA LEU A 884 34.99 9.25 -10.16
C LEU A 884 36.44 9.53 -10.60
N SER A 885 36.98 10.70 -10.25
CA SER A 885 38.30 11.18 -10.69
C SER A 885 38.48 11.11 -12.21
N GLY A 886 37.47 11.60 -12.93
CA GLY A 886 37.39 11.59 -14.40
C GLY A 886 37.03 10.24 -15.04
N ILE A 887 36.84 9.16 -14.26
CA ILE A 887 36.50 7.83 -14.76
C ILE A 887 34.98 7.65 -14.75
N ASP A 888 34.38 7.32 -15.90
CA ASP A 888 32.96 7.02 -16.00
C ASP A 888 32.58 5.77 -15.20
N ALA A 889 31.59 5.92 -14.32
CA ALA A 889 31.13 4.87 -13.43
C ALA A 889 29.60 4.86 -13.30
N ILE A 890 29.03 3.66 -13.12
CA ILE A 890 27.70 3.50 -12.55
C ILE A 890 27.90 3.21 -11.06
N VAL A 891 27.41 4.10 -10.21
CA VAL A 891 27.51 3.97 -8.76
C VAL A 891 26.14 3.64 -8.20
N ALA A 892 25.99 2.41 -7.71
CA ALA A 892 24.74 1.87 -7.18
C ALA A 892 24.80 1.78 -5.67
N ARG A 893 23.75 2.22 -4.98
CA ARG A 893 23.63 2.05 -3.52
C ARG A 893 23.08 0.67 -3.19
N THR A 894 23.90 -0.33 -3.49
CA THR A 894 23.70 -1.76 -3.25
C THR A 894 24.83 -2.30 -2.38
N GLY A 895 24.63 -3.48 -1.81
CA GLY A 895 25.64 -4.08 -0.94
C GLY A 895 25.17 -5.36 -0.26
N TYR A 896 26.14 -6.18 0.11
CA TYR A 896 25.92 -7.54 0.64
C TYR A 896 26.53 -7.74 2.04
N THR A 897 26.87 -6.66 2.74
CA THR A 897 27.52 -6.70 4.07
C THR A 897 26.57 -6.41 5.22
N GLY A 898 25.33 -6.00 4.94
CA GLY A 898 24.40 -5.56 5.98
C GLY A 898 24.66 -4.15 6.51
N GLU A 899 25.40 -3.32 5.78
CA GLU A 899 25.61 -1.90 6.10
C GLU A 899 24.43 -0.99 5.69
N SER A 900 24.28 0.14 6.37
CA SER A 900 23.27 1.17 6.03
C SER A 900 23.72 2.05 4.86
N ILE A 901 25.03 2.20 4.69
CA ILE A 901 25.67 2.94 3.61
C ILE A 901 26.69 2.02 2.94
N GLY A 902 26.64 1.95 1.62
CA GLY A 902 27.47 1.09 0.83
C GLY A 902 27.12 1.25 -0.65
N TYR A 903 28.13 1.10 -1.50
CA TYR A 903 28.00 1.27 -2.93
C TYR A 903 28.74 0.16 -3.67
N GLU A 904 28.16 -0.27 -4.78
CA GLU A 904 28.85 -1.01 -5.84
C GLU A 904 29.11 -0.05 -7.01
N ILE A 905 30.24 -0.23 -7.68
CA ILE A 905 30.74 0.65 -8.71
C ILE A 905 31.05 -0.20 -9.94
N LEU A 906 30.22 -0.06 -10.97
CA LEU A 906 30.46 -0.69 -12.27
C LEU A 906 31.33 0.22 -13.12
N ILE A 907 32.50 -0.29 -13.51
CA ILE A 907 33.53 0.47 -14.23
C ILE A 907 34.16 -0.37 -15.34
N HIS A 908 34.81 0.28 -16.29
CA HIS A 908 35.60 -0.42 -17.29
C HIS A 908 36.80 -1.13 -16.63
N PRO A 909 37.12 -2.40 -16.99
CA PRO A 909 38.19 -3.17 -16.35
C PRO A 909 39.57 -2.50 -16.41
N GLU A 910 39.89 -1.78 -17.49
CA GLU A 910 41.18 -1.06 -17.63
C GLU A 910 41.37 0.05 -16.59
N HIS A 911 40.28 0.61 -16.07
CA HIS A 911 40.33 1.69 -15.08
C HIS A 911 40.27 1.15 -13.64
N ALA A 912 40.00 -0.14 -13.44
CA ALA A 912 39.80 -0.72 -12.13
C ALA A 912 41.02 -0.60 -11.21
N PRO A 913 42.26 -0.95 -11.62
CA PRO A 913 43.43 -0.79 -10.75
C PRO A 913 43.69 0.66 -10.36
N LYS A 914 43.46 1.61 -11.29
CA LYS A 914 43.64 3.04 -11.04
C LYS A 914 42.63 3.54 -10.00
N LEU A 915 41.34 3.27 -10.22
CA LEU A 915 40.29 3.72 -9.31
C LEU A 915 40.41 3.05 -7.93
N TRP A 916 40.75 1.76 -7.88
CA TRP A 916 41.00 1.03 -6.64
C TRP A 916 42.03 1.73 -5.75
N ASN A 917 43.19 2.09 -6.33
CA ASN A 917 44.26 2.76 -5.61
C ASN A 917 43.87 4.18 -5.18
N ILE A 918 43.16 4.94 -6.03
CA ILE A 918 42.65 6.27 -5.66
C ILE A 918 41.70 6.19 -4.46
N ILE A 919 40.75 5.25 -4.47
CA ILE A 919 39.80 5.06 -3.36
C ILE A 919 40.55 4.66 -2.08
N LEU A 920 41.53 3.75 -2.16
CA LEU A 920 42.35 3.37 -1.00
C LEU A 920 43.13 4.56 -0.44
N ASP A 921 43.82 5.32 -1.29
CA ASP A 921 44.66 6.43 -0.85
C ASP A 921 43.83 7.54 -0.17
N VAL A 922 42.71 7.93 -0.76
CA VAL A 922 41.79 8.92 -0.17
C VAL A 922 41.11 8.38 1.08
N GLY A 923 40.67 7.12 1.04
CA GLY A 923 39.95 6.47 2.13
C GLY A 923 40.80 6.17 3.37
N ARG A 924 42.14 6.14 3.28
CA ARG A 924 43.02 5.94 4.46
C ARG A 924 42.73 6.95 5.57
N ASN A 925 42.45 8.21 5.22
CA ASN A 925 42.09 9.26 6.19
C ASN A 925 40.75 9.01 6.89
N TYR A 926 39.92 8.13 6.34
CA TYR A 926 38.62 7.71 6.86
C TYR A 926 38.66 6.30 7.47
N GLY A 927 39.85 5.69 7.59
CA GLY A 927 40.01 4.33 8.11
C GLY A 927 39.58 3.22 7.13
N LEU A 928 39.48 3.52 5.83
CA LEU A 928 39.21 2.51 4.79
C LEU A 928 40.35 1.50 4.69
N LYS A 929 40.00 0.22 4.59
CA LYS A 929 40.95 -0.86 4.26
C LYS A 929 40.43 -1.74 3.11
N PRO A 930 41.33 -2.40 2.36
CA PRO A 930 40.91 -3.49 1.48
C PRO A 930 40.41 -4.68 2.33
N ILE A 931 39.33 -5.33 1.89
CA ILE A 931 38.65 -6.39 2.65
C ILE A 931 38.60 -7.68 1.85
N GLY A 932 38.95 -8.79 2.49
CA GLY A 932 38.95 -10.13 1.92
C GLY A 932 37.60 -10.85 2.02
N LEU A 933 37.50 -11.98 1.33
CA LEU A 933 36.28 -12.81 1.29
C LEU A 933 35.87 -13.35 2.66
N GLY A 934 36.81 -13.62 3.57
CA GLY A 934 36.49 -14.12 4.91
C GLY A 934 35.69 -13.10 5.73
N ALA A 935 36.07 -11.82 5.66
CA ALA A 935 35.33 -10.75 6.32
C ALA A 935 33.97 -10.51 5.64
N ARG A 936 33.90 -10.55 4.30
CA ARG A 936 32.63 -10.51 3.56
C ARG A 936 31.66 -11.60 4.05
N ASP A 937 32.14 -12.83 4.20
CA ASP A 937 31.34 -13.97 4.66
C ASP A 937 30.87 -13.79 6.12
N SER A 938 31.70 -13.22 6.98
CA SER A 938 31.29 -12.90 8.36
C SER A 938 30.23 -11.80 8.42
N LEU A 939 30.38 -10.73 7.63
CA LEU A 939 29.47 -9.58 7.60
C LEU A 939 28.09 -9.98 7.08
N ARG A 940 28.03 -10.77 6.00
CA ARG A 940 26.75 -11.25 5.42
C ARG A 940 26.04 -12.24 6.35
N THR A 941 26.80 -13.12 7.02
CA THR A 941 26.26 -14.10 7.98
C THR A 941 25.65 -13.39 9.18
N GLU A 942 26.37 -12.42 9.74
CA GLU A 942 25.86 -11.57 10.81
C GLU A 942 24.61 -10.80 10.38
N ALA A 943 24.59 -10.28 9.14
CA ALA A 943 23.47 -9.55 8.58
C ALA A 943 22.25 -10.43 8.27
N GLY A 944 22.40 -11.76 8.27
CA GLY A 944 21.33 -12.68 7.90
C GLY A 944 21.11 -12.81 6.40
N LEU A 945 22.11 -12.49 5.57
CA LEU A 945 21.98 -12.56 4.11
C LEU A 945 22.36 -13.96 3.58
N PRO A 946 21.53 -14.56 2.71
CA PRO A 946 21.75 -15.90 2.17
C PRO A 946 22.79 -15.87 1.06
N LEU A 947 23.65 -16.89 1.01
CA LEU A 947 24.65 -17.06 -0.05
C LEU A 947 24.29 -18.24 -0.97
N TYR A 948 24.47 -18.07 -2.29
CA TYR A 948 24.34 -19.16 -3.25
C TYR A 948 25.25 -20.34 -2.89
N GLY A 949 24.71 -21.56 -2.95
CA GLY A 949 25.39 -22.80 -2.57
C GLY A 949 25.32 -23.13 -1.08
N HIS A 950 24.90 -22.19 -0.23
CA HIS A 950 24.78 -22.36 1.22
C HIS A 950 23.34 -22.23 1.72
N GLU A 951 22.73 -21.06 1.54
CA GLU A 951 21.35 -20.75 1.95
C GLU A 951 20.38 -20.60 0.77
N LEU A 952 20.88 -20.76 -0.45
CA LEU A 952 20.13 -20.80 -1.71
C LEU A 952 20.74 -21.88 -2.58
N ALA A 953 19.92 -22.72 -3.22
CA ALA A 953 20.38 -23.91 -3.94
C ALA A 953 21.24 -24.82 -3.02
N GLY A 954 22.40 -25.27 -3.51
CA GLY A 954 23.36 -26.05 -2.74
C GLY A 954 22.91 -27.48 -2.45
N PRO A 955 23.58 -28.19 -1.52
CA PRO A 955 23.35 -29.61 -1.25
C PRO A 955 21.96 -29.91 -0.69
N TYR A 956 21.27 -28.91 -0.17
CA TYR A 956 19.92 -29.03 0.39
C TYR A 956 18.83 -28.46 -0.54
N ASN A 957 19.21 -27.98 -1.73
CA ASN A 957 18.32 -27.37 -2.71
C ASN A 957 17.37 -26.32 -2.12
N ILE A 958 17.93 -25.40 -1.32
CA ILE A 958 17.15 -24.43 -0.53
C ILE A 958 16.48 -23.42 -1.46
N SER A 959 15.16 -23.32 -1.35
CA SER A 959 14.36 -22.40 -2.17
C SER A 959 14.42 -20.96 -1.64
N PRO A 960 14.09 -19.94 -2.48
CA PRO A 960 13.98 -18.55 -2.04
C PRO A 960 13.04 -18.34 -0.85
N ILE A 961 12.00 -19.18 -0.75
CA ILE A 961 10.99 -19.09 0.31
C ILE A 961 11.61 -19.53 1.65
N GLU A 962 12.27 -20.68 1.65
CA GLU A 962 12.96 -21.21 2.83
C GLU A 962 14.11 -20.29 3.25
N ALA A 963 14.79 -19.64 2.29
CA ALA A 963 15.83 -18.65 2.56
C ALA A 963 15.35 -17.37 3.26
N GLY A 964 14.03 -17.15 3.32
CA GLY A 964 13.40 -15.94 3.87
C GLY A 964 13.26 -14.79 2.86
N PHE A 965 13.35 -15.09 1.56
CA PHE A 965 13.37 -14.12 0.46
C PHE A 965 12.17 -14.28 -0.51
N ALA A 966 11.10 -14.91 -0.04
CA ALA A 966 9.81 -14.98 -0.73
C ALA A 966 9.31 -13.63 -1.35
N PRO A 967 9.54 -12.45 -0.75
CA PRO A 967 9.11 -11.18 -1.33
C PRO A 967 9.65 -10.86 -2.73
N TYR A 968 10.75 -11.49 -3.14
CA TYR A 968 11.37 -11.31 -4.47
C TYR A 968 10.84 -12.32 -5.50
N VAL A 969 9.88 -13.17 -5.11
CA VAL A 969 9.17 -14.11 -5.99
C VAL A 969 7.73 -13.62 -6.17
N LYS A 970 7.45 -12.99 -7.30
CA LYS A 970 6.16 -12.33 -7.58
C LYS A 970 5.17 -13.32 -8.16
N LEU A 971 4.56 -14.12 -7.29
CA LEU A 971 3.55 -15.12 -7.66
C LEU A 971 2.37 -14.56 -8.45
N HIS A 972 2.10 -13.26 -8.37
CA HIS A 972 1.02 -12.64 -9.12
C HIS A 972 1.36 -12.37 -10.59
N LYS A 973 2.62 -12.51 -11.02
CA LYS A 973 2.98 -12.62 -12.44
C LYS A 973 2.19 -13.77 -13.06
N PRO A 974 1.54 -13.62 -14.22
CA PRO A 974 0.89 -14.76 -14.86
C PRO A 974 1.88 -15.85 -15.27
N PHE A 975 3.10 -15.46 -15.65
CA PHE A 975 4.18 -16.39 -15.98
C PHE A 975 5.57 -15.88 -15.55
N PHE A 976 6.40 -16.79 -15.07
CA PHE A 976 7.86 -16.74 -15.07
C PHE A 976 8.36 -18.19 -14.93
N VAL A 977 9.60 -18.46 -15.35
CA VAL A 977 10.15 -19.83 -15.27
C VAL A 977 10.19 -20.32 -13.82
N GLY A 978 9.66 -21.52 -13.55
CA GLY A 978 9.63 -22.12 -12.21
C GLY A 978 8.50 -21.64 -11.30
N ARG A 979 7.59 -20.78 -11.80
CA ARG A 979 6.48 -20.21 -11.00
C ARG A 979 5.60 -21.26 -10.34
N GLU A 980 5.13 -22.24 -11.11
CA GLU A 980 4.19 -23.25 -10.59
C GLU A 980 4.82 -24.07 -9.46
N ALA A 981 6.06 -24.54 -9.68
CA ALA A 981 6.83 -25.24 -8.67
C ALA A 981 7.04 -24.39 -7.39
N MET A 982 7.23 -23.07 -7.53
CA MET A 982 7.31 -22.17 -6.38
C MET A 982 5.98 -22.05 -5.61
N ILE A 983 4.83 -22.04 -6.29
CA ILE A 983 3.52 -22.06 -5.63
C ILE A 983 3.36 -23.35 -4.82
N GLU A 984 3.74 -24.49 -5.36
CA GLU A 984 3.71 -25.77 -4.65
C GLU A 984 4.64 -25.79 -3.44
N LYS A 985 5.87 -25.29 -3.58
CA LYS A 985 6.83 -25.17 -2.47
C LYS A 985 6.29 -24.27 -1.36
N ILE A 986 5.66 -23.14 -1.68
CA ILE A 986 5.04 -22.24 -0.68
C ILE A 986 3.97 -22.95 0.13
N LYS A 987 3.09 -23.72 -0.52
CA LYS A 987 2.00 -24.44 0.15
C LYS A 987 2.53 -25.48 1.15
N ASN A 988 3.66 -26.12 0.85
CA ASN A 988 4.10 -27.32 1.55
C ASN A 988 5.36 -27.17 2.41
N HIS A 989 6.08 -26.04 2.36
CA HIS A 989 7.35 -25.89 3.10
C HIS A 989 7.17 -25.89 4.63
N THR A 990 8.09 -26.60 5.29
CA THR A 990 8.17 -26.71 6.75
C THR A 990 9.46 -26.12 7.32
N LEU A 991 10.47 -25.90 6.46
CA LEU A 991 11.78 -25.40 6.84
C LEU A 991 11.93 -23.90 6.55
N SER A 992 12.83 -23.25 7.27
CA SER A 992 13.22 -21.85 7.06
C SER A 992 14.64 -21.61 7.57
N ILE A 993 15.35 -20.67 6.94
CA ILE A 993 16.63 -20.20 7.46
C ILE A 993 16.41 -19.30 8.68
N ALA A 994 17.05 -19.66 9.79
CA ALA A 994 17.12 -18.85 11.00
C ALA A 994 18.55 -18.36 11.24
N ARG A 995 18.70 -17.20 11.89
CA ARG A 995 19.99 -16.70 12.40
C ARG A 995 20.14 -17.10 13.86
N PHE A 996 21.32 -17.59 14.23
CA PHE A 996 21.64 -17.94 15.61
C PHE A 996 22.92 -17.25 16.08
N GLN A 997 23.06 -17.15 17.41
CA GLN A 997 24.23 -16.62 18.08
C GLN A 997 24.58 -17.46 19.31
N MET A 998 25.87 -17.68 19.55
CA MET A 998 26.36 -18.35 20.76
C MET A 998 26.26 -17.46 22.00
N TYR A 999 26.17 -18.07 23.18
CA TYR A 999 26.25 -17.33 24.45
C TYR A 999 27.67 -16.90 24.81
N GLU A 1000 28.68 -17.69 24.44
CA GLU A 1000 30.05 -17.53 24.91
C GLU A 1000 31.04 -17.34 23.75
N LYS A 1001 32.11 -16.59 24.01
CA LYS A 1001 33.27 -16.44 23.11
C LYS A 1001 34.20 -17.65 23.26
N GLY A 1002 34.99 -17.94 22.21
CA GLY A 1002 36.01 -18.99 22.28
C GLY A 1002 35.49 -20.43 22.27
N VAL A 1003 34.18 -20.63 22.08
CA VAL A 1003 33.61 -21.97 21.86
C VAL A 1003 34.13 -22.56 20.55
N LYS A 1004 34.11 -23.89 20.43
CA LYS A 1004 34.58 -24.61 19.23
C LYS A 1004 33.80 -24.14 18.00
N MET A 1005 34.50 -23.96 16.87
CA MET A 1005 33.88 -23.52 15.62
C MET A 1005 32.87 -24.55 15.11
N VAL A 1006 31.62 -24.11 14.94
CA VAL A 1006 30.56 -24.89 14.30
C VAL A 1006 30.72 -24.81 12.79
N LYS A 1007 30.37 -25.89 12.09
CA LYS A 1007 30.54 -26.05 10.65
C LYS A 1007 29.20 -26.27 9.95
N SER A 1008 29.18 -25.98 8.65
CA SER A 1008 28.07 -26.38 7.78
C SER A 1008 27.84 -27.89 7.89
N GLY A 1009 26.57 -28.30 8.02
CA GLY A 1009 26.14 -29.68 8.24
C GLY A 1009 26.00 -30.09 9.71
N ASP A 1010 26.51 -29.32 10.68
CA ASP A 1010 26.32 -29.61 12.10
C ASP A 1010 24.84 -29.57 12.50
N LEU A 1011 24.42 -30.44 13.42
CA LEU A 1011 23.00 -30.61 13.75
C LEU A 1011 22.52 -29.49 14.68
N VAL A 1012 21.29 -29.03 14.45
CA VAL A 1012 20.56 -28.11 15.34
C VAL A 1012 19.52 -28.89 16.13
N VAL A 1013 19.58 -28.80 17.45
CA VAL A 1013 18.69 -29.50 18.38
C VAL A 1013 17.89 -28.48 19.19
N SER A 1014 16.58 -28.66 19.28
CA SER A 1014 15.74 -27.81 20.14
C SER A 1014 15.95 -28.17 21.62
N LYS A 1015 16.27 -27.19 22.47
CA LYS A 1015 16.40 -27.45 23.92
C LYS A 1015 15.05 -27.73 24.60
N LYS A 1016 13.93 -27.36 23.97
CA LYS A 1016 12.58 -27.57 24.51
C LYS A 1016 12.17 -29.04 24.52
N ASN A 1017 12.52 -29.79 23.47
CA ASN A 1017 12.07 -31.17 23.28
C ASN A 1017 13.20 -32.14 22.90
N GLN A 1018 14.45 -31.67 22.87
CA GLN A 1018 15.67 -32.43 22.56
C GLN A 1018 15.64 -33.15 21.19
N LYS A 1019 14.87 -32.64 20.23
CA LYS A 1019 14.83 -33.17 18.87
C LYS A 1019 15.76 -32.40 17.94
N VAL A 1020 16.36 -33.10 16.97
CA VAL A 1020 16.99 -32.47 15.81
C VAL A 1020 15.89 -31.74 15.04
N VAL A 1021 16.09 -30.44 14.84
CA VAL A 1021 15.16 -29.53 14.17
C VAL A 1021 15.74 -28.92 12.91
N GLY A 1022 17.02 -29.14 12.63
CA GLY A 1022 17.68 -28.60 11.43
C GLY A 1022 19.18 -28.86 11.43
N PHE A 1023 19.89 -28.12 10.57
CA PHE A 1023 21.34 -28.15 10.44
C PHE A 1023 21.89 -26.76 10.10
N VAL A 1024 23.14 -26.53 10.50
CA VAL A 1024 23.86 -25.28 10.23
C VAL A 1024 24.24 -25.23 8.76
N THR A 1025 24.01 -24.08 8.12
CA THR A 1025 24.36 -23.84 6.71
C THR A 1025 25.60 -22.96 6.59
N SER A 1026 25.72 -21.95 7.46
CA SER A 1026 26.86 -21.04 7.53
C SER A 1026 27.18 -20.64 8.98
N ASN A 1027 28.44 -20.32 9.25
CA ASN A 1027 28.88 -19.86 10.56
C ASN A 1027 30.14 -19.01 10.42
N ALA A 1028 30.19 -17.91 11.18
CA ALA A 1028 31.32 -16.99 11.20
C ALA A 1028 31.47 -16.35 12.59
N VAL A 1029 32.58 -15.64 12.80
CA VAL A 1029 32.81 -14.86 14.02
C VAL A 1029 32.55 -13.38 13.70
N ASN A 1030 31.72 -12.72 14.50
CA ASN A 1030 31.43 -11.31 14.34
C ASN A 1030 32.54 -10.41 14.94
N GLY A 1031 32.39 -9.09 14.80
CA GLY A 1031 33.35 -8.11 15.33
C GLY A 1031 33.57 -8.17 16.85
N GLU A 1032 32.67 -8.81 17.61
CA GLU A 1032 32.81 -9.00 19.05
C GLU A 1032 33.56 -10.29 19.42
N GLY A 1033 33.90 -11.15 18.46
CA GLY A 1033 34.50 -12.46 18.72
C GLY A 1033 33.48 -13.54 19.10
N ILE A 1034 32.19 -13.32 18.87
CA ILE A 1034 31.11 -14.28 19.09
C ILE A 1034 30.77 -14.98 17.77
N GLN A 1035 30.54 -16.29 17.82
CA GLN A 1035 30.06 -17.02 16.64
C GLN A 1035 28.59 -16.71 16.37
N VAL A 1036 28.32 -16.34 15.12
CA VAL A 1036 26.99 -16.12 14.55
C VAL A 1036 26.85 -16.98 13.30
N GLY A 1037 25.68 -17.54 13.09
CA GLY A 1037 25.48 -18.44 11.96
C GLY A 1037 24.05 -18.51 11.48
N LEU A 1038 23.89 -19.21 10.36
CA LEU A 1038 22.62 -19.50 9.72
C LEU A 1038 22.36 -21.00 9.75
N ALA A 1039 21.10 -21.36 9.93
CA ALA A 1039 20.66 -22.76 9.94
C ALA A 1039 19.35 -22.93 9.20
N LEU A 1040 19.25 -23.99 8.39
CA LEU A 1040 17.98 -24.45 7.83
C LEU A 1040 17.30 -25.35 8.86
N MET A 1041 16.11 -24.96 9.31
CA MET A 1041 15.43 -25.67 10.38
C MET A 1041 13.91 -25.53 10.32
N ASP A 1042 13.19 -26.38 11.06
CA ASP A 1042 11.72 -26.30 11.18
C ASP A 1042 11.28 -24.89 11.60
N LYS A 1043 10.33 -24.32 10.85
CA LYS A 1043 9.84 -22.95 11.05
C LYS A 1043 9.26 -22.70 12.45
N ARG A 1044 8.76 -23.74 13.13
CA ARG A 1044 8.25 -23.65 14.51
C ARG A 1044 9.39 -23.53 15.54
N ALA A 1045 10.59 -23.98 15.17
CA ALA A 1045 11.80 -23.84 15.98
C ALA A 1045 12.57 -22.55 15.65
N ALA A 1046 12.42 -22.01 14.44
CA ALA A 1046 13.01 -20.75 13.95
C ALA A 1046 12.35 -19.47 14.52
N VAL A 1047 11.95 -19.49 15.80
CA VAL A 1047 11.36 -18.33 16.49
C VAL A 1047 12.46 -17.62 17.28
N GLU A 1048 12.49 -16.29 17.22
CA GLU A 1048 13.43 -15.47 17.99
C GLU A 1048 13.38 -15.82 19.49
N ASP A 1049 14.55 -15.74 20.14
CA ASP A 1049 14.79 -16.11 21.54
C ASP A 1049 14.65 -17.61 21.89
N ASN A 1050 14.27 -18.47 20.95
CA ASN A 1050 14.33 -19.92 21.19
C ASN A 1050 15.76 -20.38 21.49
N ARG A 1051 15.91 -21.21 22.53
CA ARG A 1051 17.17 -21.86 22.87
C ARG A 1051 17.40 -23.13 22.04
N ILE A 1052 18.59 -23.25 21.47
CA ILE A 1052 19.02 -24.39 20.67
C ILE A 1052 20.36 -24.94 21.18
N ALA A 1053 20.67 -26.18 20.82
CA ALA A 1053 21.97 -26.79 20.98
C ALA A 1053 22.51 -27.19 19.61
N LEU A 1054 23.79 -26.94 19.35
CA LEU A 1054 24.47 -27.31 18.12
C LEU A 1054 25.39 -28.50 18.40
N VAL A 1055 25.29 -29.56 17.61
CA VAL A 1055 26.08 -30.79 17.81
C VAL A 1055 27.10 -30.91 16.67
N PRO A 1056 28.39 -30.65 16.93
CA PRO A 1056 29.42 -30.77 15.91
C PRO A 1056 29.58 -32.21 15.43
N LEU A 1057 29.46 -32.43 14.13
CA LEU A 1057 29.66 -33.74 13.51
C LEU A 1057 31.15 -33.99 13.21
N THR A 1058 31.53 -35.27 13.09
CA THR A 1058 32.87 -35.66 12.68
C THR A 1058 33.13 -35.28 11.20
N PRO A 1059 34.39 -35.15 10.74
CA PRO A 1059 34.71 -34.77 9.36
C PRO A 1059 34.10 -35.66 8.26
N LYS A 1060 33.60 -36.87 8.60
CA LYS A 1060 32.95 -37.79 7.67
C LYS A 1060 31.41 -37.68 7.66
N GLY A 1061 30.83 -36.69 8.32
CA GLY A 1061 29.38 -36.44 8.33
C GLY A 1061 28.51 -37.53 8.98
N LYS A 1062 29.12 -38.58 9.54
CA LYS A 1062 28.41 -39.64 10.26
C LYS A 1062 28.29 -39.25 11.73
N MET A 1063 27.06 -39.28 12.25
CA MET A 1063 26.84 -39.63 13.65
C MET A 1063 27.45 -41.02 13.80
N THR A 1064 28.53 -41.17 14.55
CA THR A 1064 28.82 -42.48 15.14
C THR A 1064 27.55 -42.88 15.86
N SER A 1065 26.96 -44.03 15.51
CA SER A 1065 25.92 -44.63 16.33
C SER A 1065 26.53 -44.81 17.72
N LEU A 1066 26.29 -43.83 18.59
CA LEU A 1066 26.69 -43.89 19.98
C LEU A 1066 25.73 -44.88 20.61
N ASP A 1067 26.10 -46.15 20.53
CA ASP A 1067 25.54 -47.17 21.39
C ASP A 1067 26.00 -46.82 22.80
N PHE A 1068 25.15 -46.13 23.56
CA PHE A 1068 25.46 -45.71 24.93
C PHE A 1068 25.81 -46.89 25.84
N SER A 1069 25.50 -48.13 25.43
CA SER A 1069 25.91 -49.36 26.13
C SER A 1069 27.37 -49.78 25.89
N LYS A 1070 28.08 -49.13 24.96
CA LYS A 1070 29.48 -49.42 24.58
C LYS A 1070 30.46 -48.29 24.89
N VAL A 1071 30.01 -47.23 25.56
CA VAL A 1071 30.87 -46.09 25.89
C VAL A 1071 31.83 -46.48 27.02
N GLU A 1072 33.13 -46.40 26.76
CA GLU A 1072 34.16 -46.73 27.74
C GLU A 1072 34.62 -45.49 28.55
N LEU A 1073 35.11 -45.71 29.76
CA LEU A 1073 35.57 -44.66 30.66
C LEU A 1073 36.84 -44.00 30.07
N GLY A 1074 36.73 -42.74 29.65
CA GLY A 1074 37.80 -42.00 28.95
C GLY A 1074 37.53 -41.74 27.46
N GLU A 1075 36.44 -42.27 26.91
CA GLU A 1075 36.04 -42.05 25.52
C GLU A 1075 35.56 -40.61 25.27
N ARG A 1076 35.97 -40.03 24.13
CA ARG A 1076 35.66 -38.63 23.77
C ARG A 1076 34.36 -38.55 22.97
N PHE A 1077 33.38 -37.79 23.46
CA PHE A 1077 32.12 -37.50 22.78
C PHE A 1077 31.98 -36.00 22.43
N PRO A 1078 31.33 -35.66 21.31
CA PRO A 1078 31.07 -34.26 20.96
C PRO A 1078 30.03 -33.66 21.92
N LEU A 1079 30.44 -32.67 22.71
CA LEU A 1079 29.54 -31.86 23.53
C LEU A 1079 28.74 -30.89 22.66
N SER A 1080 27.45 -30.73 22.98
CA SER A 1080 26.60 -29.72 22.34
C SER A 1080 27.02 -28.31 22.75
N ILE A 1081 26.94 -27.36 21.82
CA ILE A 1081 27.21 -25.95 22.07
C ILE A 1081 25.87 -25.21 22.15
N ASP A 1082 25.65 -24.46 23.22
CA ASP A 1082 24.40 -23.73 23.42
C ASP A 1082 24.38 -22.43 22.61
N ALA A 1083 23.25 -22.19 21.94
CA ALA A 1083 23.00 -20.97 21.17
C ALA A 1083 21.54 -20.51 21.35
N LYS A 1084 21.26 -19.30 20.87
CA LYS A 1084 19.91 -18.75 20.76
C LYS A 1084 19.61 -18.34 19.33
N ILE A 1085 18.35 -18.45 18.94
CA ILE A 1085 17.85 -17.80 17.72
C ILE A 1085 17.76 -16.30 18.00
N VAL A 1086 18.23 -15.50 17.05
CA VAL A 1086 18.16 -14.03 17.07
C VAL A 1086 17.37 -13.55 15.85
N SER A 1087 16.91 -12.29 15.84
CA SER A 1087 16.25 -11.70 14.67
C SER A 1087 16.99 -12.04 13.38
N ARG A 1088 16.24 -12.49 12.36
CA ARG A 1088 16.81 -12.98 11.08
C ARG A 1088 17.73 -11.95 10.44
N PHE A 1089 17.32 -10.69 10.45
CA PHE A 1089 18.08 -9.56 9.92
C PHE A 1089 18.49 -8.63 11.07
N LEU A 1090 19.54 -7.84 10.89
CA LEU A 1090 19.93 -6.84 11.89
C LEU A 1090 18.80 -5.81 12.06
N ASN A 1091 18.30 -5.66 13.29
CA ASN A 1091 17.39 -4.57 13.66
C ASN A 1091 18.19 -3.26 13.53
N ARG A 1092 17.74 -2.36 12.67
CA ARG A 1092 18.39 -1.07 12.41
C ARG A 1092 17.58 0.08 12.96
#